data_AF-A0A4R7PBG7-F1
#
_entry.id   AF-A0A4R7PBG7-F1
#
_cell.length_a   1.000
_cell.length_b   1.000
_cell.length_c   1.000
_cell.angle_alpha   90.00
_cell.angle_beta   90.00
_cell.angle_gamma   90.00
#
_symmetry.space_group_name_H-M   'P 1'
#
loop_
_entity.id
_entity.type
_entity.pdbx_description
1 polymer ?
#
loop_
_entity_poly.entity_id
_entity_poly.type
_entity_poly.pdbx_seq_one_letter_code
_entity_poly.pdbx_strand_id
1 'polypeptide(L)'
;MTVSGGSRTSLARKALLACAAAGLWATTSGVAQAQGLLGGLLGGGTTTTPAPSGAPAAINKNTGAEIPNGSVLLVWSSDGCSLPTCNPNTAQDFLAVVDVEPNSTTFGNVIWTAELPNVLVSNVLPNVWGDRSDQHNDPHHMLSYTSYISGGGDGLTAKRKYTFAGGVISKNVFRYDITSVRSIGKADLAVAGTQPRRSSLTDDFIVMPAPGDNHKILFTYMGNYVYGPQGTVTEIDPGRVAPTLLGIATAAVPAVVPLLQTVTQLGCLNFTAPDDNPLLGHVGITEYPGCVEAKQPRNPTNYTSSPDLRPQRAANQGVFYLGNRDAGIESQPHGMGLTYDGKYLAASDYAVPASIGVAAINGALGAFCGNLAGNGQAGLSNSPLGICGSSFGSSVRVWETSYSYTKGKTKDSLKPAGVYPSNPYLRSVSAVPDGPRIEPILIHEENEGLMAFGLPHQSHHCVNQKGWVNQGDTSFDKAVSAAGVTANNSSSVTAASCTEGSANYIPHDGAFSASMCGGVLYYSPDITLKGNEVNIYGGLGPYWRAVYDVGPCTGVSYFSLTDDDRFLIQPVSGIESPASIDPAGSADFDRDYPREHSRRLLTVDVRPLLAKGKGNTEATKIQCDFPPANPSRPANTSLGLPASRADLSGGVSGKFNILKHNNEASDCPRIRGAIGQFETGPHGTGLVTSVSNNVSQPGVGYHRLAEVVPELLNLNVAGILLNSTQTGGEPSGISSGPGSGNLNSLQNLYTHGGPHFTLVDRVGYQATPQGTGGYLDLSPLTLPNGDKVPRNTLVGGQPATGTARYVFIQYFVELNHIGGAGTGSDGDRTICLGKFDKATGATVLDTSFTDELLGTPCVDFDSAARDAWLWPGARGVKGGAKPHAAAFERDEAALFGPGYFPKKPLNLDGNR
;
A
#
# COMPACT_ATOMS: atom_id res chain seq x y z
N MET A 1 10.06 -32.60 -54.15
CA MET A 1 10.85 -33.78 -54.57
C MET A 1 10.61 -34.88 -53.54
N THR A 2 9.83 -35.87 -53.96
CA THR A 2 9.57 -37.18 -53.33
C THR A 2 10.88 -38.02 -53.30
N VAL A 3 11.07 -39.00 -52.41
CA VAL A 3 10.46 -40.35 -52.47
C VAL A 3 10.72 -41.14 -51.15
N SER A 4 9.64 -41.73 -50.61
CA SER A 4 9.41 -43.01 -49.85
C SER A 4 10.39 -43.49 -48.76
N GLY A 5 10.02 -44.20 -47.69
CA GLY A 5 8.85 -45.00 -47.27
C GLY A 5 9.36 -45.91 -46.12
N GLY A 6 8.64 -46.27 -45.06
CA GLY A 6 7.40 -47.03 -45.03
C GLY A 6 7.27 -47.83 -43.71
N SER A 7 6.01 -48.00 -43.26
CA SER A 7 5.39 -49.10 -42.48
C SER A 7 5.82 -49.37 -41.01
N ARG A 8 5.03 -49.18 -39.94
CA ARG A 8 3.66 -49.64 -39.52
C ARG A 8 3.63 -50.95 -38.68
N THR A 9 2.84 -50.88 -37.58
CA THR A 9 1.99 -51.92 -36.93
C THR A 9 2.70 -53.07 -36.19
N SER A 10 2.24 -53.62 -35.05
CA SER A 10 1.05 -53.47 -34.19
C SER A 10 1.06 -54.55 -33.07
N LEU A 11 0.14 -54.42 -32.10
CA LEU A 11 -0.41 -55.47 -31.19
C LEU A 11 0.55 -56.07 -30.13
N ALA A 12 0.13 -56.59 -28.97
CA ALA A 12 -1.00 -56.46 -28.05
C ALA A 12 -0.83 -57.58 -26.99
N ARG A 13 -1.35 -57.35 -25.77
CA ARG A 13 -1.80 -58.28 -24.68
C ARG A 13 -1.04 -58.06 -23.36
N LYS A 14 -1.67 -57.60 -22.28
CA LYS A 14 -2.77 -58.16 -21.44
C LYS A 14 -2.34 -59.28 -20.48
N ALA A 15 -2.34 -58.95 -19.18
CA ALA A 15 -2.88 -59.71 -18.02
C ALA A 15 -2.84 -58.70 -16.84
N LEU A 16 -3.90 -58.21 -16.19
CA LEU A 16 -5.16 -58.75 -15.65
C LEU A 16 -4.96 -59.60 -14.39
N LEU A 17 -5.30 -59.03 -13.23
CA LEU A 17 -5.95 -59.74 -12.12
C LEU A 17 -6.85 -58.76 -11.33
N ALA A 18 -8.13 -59.13 -11.25
CA ALA A 18 -9.20 -58.58 -10.40
C ALA A 18 -9.05 -59.14 -8.95
N CYS A 19 -9.84 -58.88 -7.90
CA CYS A 19 -11.21 -58.38 -7.64
C CYS A 19 -11.23 -58.03 -6.11
N ALA A 20 -12.08 -57.16 -5.58
CA ALA A 20 -13.43 -57.52 -5.11
C ALA A 20 -14.23 -56.26 -4.68
N ALA A 21 -15.55 -56.39 -4.70
CA ALA A 21 -16.57 -55.36 -4.71
C ALA A 21 -17.61 -55.50 -3.57
N ALA A 22 -18.56 -54.54 -3.55
CA ALA A 22 -19.94 -54.52 -2.99
C ALA A 22 -20.15 -53.62 -1.74
N GLY A 23 -21.18 -52.75 -1.64
CA GLY A 23 -22.29 -52.40 -2.54
C GLY A 23 -23.29 -51.40 -1.92
N LEU A 24 -24.03 -50.69 -2.81
CA LEU A 24 -25.39 -50.05 -2.79
C LEU A 24 -25.96 -49.43 -1.47
N TRP A 25 -26.65 -48.27 -1.48
CA TRP A 25 -27.98 -48.01 -2.06
C TRP A 25 -28.19 -46.53 -2.48
N ALA A 26 -29.05 -46.33 -3.49
CA ALA A 26 -29.56 -45.05 -3.98
C ALA A 26 -31.05 -44.89 -3.66
N THR A 27 -31.53 -43.66 -3.49
CA THR A 27 -32.90 -43.24 -3.86
C THR A 27 -32.95 -41.75 -4.21
N THR A 28 -33.86 -41.45 -5.14
CA THR A 28 -33.97 -40.31 -6.06
C THR A 28 -35.07 -39.31 -5.68
N SER A 29 -34.93 -38.04 -6.10
CA SER A 29 -35.95 -37.17 -6.75
C SER A 29 -35.35 -35.76 -6.95
N GLY A 30 -35.36 -35.06 -8.08
CA GLY A 30 -35.94 -35.29 -9.40
C GLY A 30 -37.05 -34.30 -9.73
N VAL A 31 -36.72 -33.06 -10.14
CA VAL A 31 -37.51 -32.28 -11.13
C VAL A 31 -36.56 -31.31 -11.87
N ALA A 32 -36.25 -31.60 -13.12
CA ALA A 32 -35.65 -30.67 -14.08
C ALA A 32 -36.68 -30.45 -15.20
N GLN A 33 -37.11 -29.20 -15.40
CA GLN A 33 -37.95 -28.81 -16.54
C GLN A 33 -37.07 -28.43 -17.72
N ALA A 34 -37.26 -29.17 -18.80
CA ALA A 34 -36.71 -28.92 -20.12
C ALA A 34 -37.56 -27.90 -20.87
N GLN A 35 -36.96 -26.78 -21.30
CA GLN A 35 -37.38 -26.01 -22.48
C GLN A 35 -36.15 -25.34 -23.10
N GLY A 36 -35.92 -25.55 -24.40
CA GLY A 36 -34.93 -24.78 -25.17
C GLY A 36 -34.01 -25.57 -26.11
N LEU A 37 -34.50 -26.60 -26.81
CA LEU A 37 -33.69 -27.40 -27.76
C LEU A 37 -34.26 -27.43 -29.20
N LEU A 38 -34.88 -26.33 -29.63
CA LEU A 38 -35.51 -26.22 -30.96
C LEU A 38 -35.29 -24.88 -31.71
N GLY A 39 -34.26 -24.10 -31.35
CA GLY A 39 -33.91 -22.85 -32.04
C GLY A 39 -32.72 -22.94 -33.03
N GLY A 40 -32.02 -24.07 -33.12
CA GLY A 40 -30.69 -24.15 -33.73
C GLY A 40 -30.61 -24.45 -35.24
N LEU A 41 -31.69 -24.29 -36.03
CA LEU A 41 -31.72 -24.77 -37.42
C LEU A 41 -32.16 -23.76 -38.49
N LEU A 42 -32.22 -22.46 -38.18
CA LEU A 42 -32.40 -21.42 -39.21
C LEU A 42 -31.33 -20.34 -39.04
N GLY A 43 -30.46 -20.26 -40.05
CA GLY A 43 -29.28 -19.42 -40.06
C GLY A 43 -29.58 -17.92 -39.99
N GLY A 44 -28.89 -17.25 -39.08
CA GLY A 44 -28.49 -15.87 -39.19
C GLY A 44 -26.98 -15.84 -38.93
N GLY A 45 -26.20 -15.48 -39.95
CA GLY A 45 -24.74 -15.42 -39.83
C GLY A 45 -24.34 -14.43 -38.75
N THR A 46 -23.83 -14.94 -37.63
CA THR A 46 -23.02 -14.13 -36.73
C THR A 46 -21.69 -13.94 -37.42
N THR A 47 -21.46 -12.73 -37.93
CA THR A 47 -20.12 -12.23 -38.17
C THR A 47 -19.37 -12.37 -36.85
N THR A 48 -18.52 -13.39 -36.75
CA THR A 48 -17.51 -13.49 -35.70
C THR A 48 -16.50 -12.38 -35.99
N THR A 49 -16.81 -11.17 -35.56
CA THR A 49 -15.81 -10.12 -35.39
C THR A 49 -14.74 -10.72 -34.48
N PRO A 50 -13.45 -10.68 -34.87
CA PRO A 50 -12.36 -11.08 -33.99
C PRO A 50 -12.52 -10.35 -32.66
N ALA A 51 -12.28 -11.05 -31.54
CA ALA A 51 -12.20 -10.38 -30.24
C ALA A 51 -11.26 -9.17 -30.37
N PRO A 52 -11.69 -7.96 -29.95
CA PRO A 52 -10.87 -6.76 -30.10
C PRO A 52 -9.52 -6.98 -29.42
N SER A 53 -8.43 -6.54 -30.08
CA SER A 53 -7.05 -6.71 -29.63
C SER A 53 -6.66 -5.81 -28.44
N GLY A 54 -7.64 -5.25 -27.74
CA GLY A 54 -7.44 -4.29 -26.65
C GLY A 54 -8.76 -3.69 -26.15
N ALA A 55 -8.64 -2.90 -25.09
CA ALA A 55 -9.69 -2.10 -24.48
C ALA A 55 -10.28 -1.10 -25.50
N PRO A 56 -11.55 -0.70 -25.34
CA PRO A 56 -12.12 0.38 -26.13
C PRO A 56 -11.34 1.70 -25.96
N ALA A 57 -11.33 2.51 -27.01
CA ALA A 57 -10.81 3.88 -26.94
C ALA A 57 -11.62 4.72 -25.95
N ALA A 58 -11.00 5.72 -25.31
CA ALA A 58 -11.72 6.70 -24.53
C ALA A 58 -12.49 7.63 -25.46
N ILE A 59 -13.81 7.72 -25.31
CA ILE A 59 -14.66 8.59 -26.15
C ILE A 59 -15.14 9.76 -25.31
N ASN A 60 -14.94 10.98 -25.79
CA ASN A 60 -15.38 12.18 -25.10
C ASN A 60 -16.91 12.28 -25.10
N LYS A 61 -17.51 12.27 -23.91
CA LYS A 61 -18.98 12.30 -23.72
C LYS A 61 -19.66 13.58 -24.21
N ASN A 62 -18.92 14.65 -24.42
CA ASN A 62 -19.44 15.94 -24.89
C ASN A 62 -19.32 16.13 -26.41
N THR A 63 -18.28 15.54 -27.04
CA THR A 63 -17.98 15.76 -28.46
C THR A 63 -18.14 14.52 -29.33
N GLY A 64 -18.18 13.33 -28.73
CA GLY A 64 -18.17 12.04 -29.43
C GLY A 64 -16.82 11.69 -30.08
N ALA A 65 -15.80 12.53 -29.91
CA ALA A 65 -14.46 12.29 -30.45
C ALA A 65 -13.65 11.36 -29.53
N GLU A 66 -12.71 10.61 -30.09
CA GLU A 66 -11.71 9.88 -29.31
C GLU A 66 -10.84 10.85 -28.51
N ILE A 67 -10.54 10.50 -27.25
CA ILE A 67 -9.58 11.19 -26.39
C ILE A 67 -8.25 10.45 -26.57
N PRO A 68 -7.28 11.05 -27.30
CA PRO A 68 -5.96 10.44 -27.45
C PRO A 68 -5.32 10.27 -26.08
N ASN A 69 -4.76 9.10 -25.81
CA ASN A 69 -4.04 8.79 -24.56
C ASN A 69 -4.87 9.07 -23.29
N GLY A 70 -6.18 8.78 -23.31
CA GLY A 70 -7.05 8.95 -22.14
C GLY A 70 -6.54 8.17 -20.91
N SER A 71 -6.50 8.84 -19.75
CA SER A 71 -5.94 8.30 -18.51
C SER A 71 -6.68 7.05 -18.01
N VAL A 72 -5.92 6.06 -17.56
CA VAL A 72 -6.42 4.83 -16.94
C VAL A 72 -5.83 4.63 -15.54
N LEU A 73 -6.45 3.77 -14.77
CA LEU A 73 -5.91 3.22 -13.54
C LEU A 73 -5.63 1.74 -13.77
N LEU A 74 -4.38 1.33 -13.60
CA LEU A 74 -4.00 -0.08 -13.54
C LEU A 74 -4.23 -0.55 -12.12
N VAL A 75 -4.96 -1.64 -11.93
CA VAL A 75 -5.33 -2.16 -10.61
C VAL A 75 -4.87 -3.61 -10.49
N TRP A 76 -4.04 -3.88 -9.48
CA TRP A 76 -3.58 -5.23 -9.16
C TRP A 76 -4.61 -5.93 -8.27
N SER A 77 -5.21 -7.02 -8.76
CA SER A 77 -6.40 -7.62 -8.15
C SER A 77 -6.34 -9.14 -8.06
N SER A 78 -6.72 -9.71 -6.91
CA SER A 78 -6.91 -11.16 -6.82
C SER A 78 -8.27 -11.57 -7.37
N ASP A 79 -8.44 -12.85 -7.59
CA ASP A 79 -9.79 -13.41 -7.55
C ASP A 79 -10.47 -13.16 -6.19
N GLY A 80 -11.81 -13.07 -6.21
CA GLY A 80 -12.64 -12.86 -5.02
C GLY A 80 -12.77 -14.09 -4.12
N CYS A 81 -12.08 -15.20 -4.43
CA CYS A 81 -12.22 -16.45 -3.71
C CYS A 81 -11.36 -16.43 -2.44
N SER A 82 -12.00 -16.59 -1.28
CA SER A 82 -11.37 -16.53 0.05
C SER A 82 -11.11 -17.91 0.66
N LEU A 83 -11.47 -18.99 -0.03
CA LEU A 83 -11.46 -20.33 0.54
C LEU A 83 -10.32 -21.22 0.00
N PRO A 84 -9.71 -22.07 0.83
CA PRO A 84 -8.75 -23.09 0.38
C PRO A 84 -9.32 -24.14 -0.59
N THR A 85 -10.65 -24.21 -0.72
CA THR A 85 -11.38 -25.17 -1.58
C THR A 85 -11.79 -24.58 -2.93
N CYS A 86 -11.35 -23.36 -3.23
CA CYS A 86 -11.66 -22.69 -4.48
C CYS A 86 -11.21 -23.51 -5.68
N ASN A 87 -12.02 -23.49 -6.75
CA ASN A 87 -11.64 -24.15 -7.99
C ASN A 87 -10.49 -23.36 -8.62
N PRO A 88 -9.28 -23.94 -8.73
CA PRO A 88 -8.12 -23.24 -9.29
C PRO A 88 -8.39 -22.77 -10.72
N ASN A 89 -9.30 -23.42 -11.47
CA ASN A 89 -9.62 -23.01 -12.84
C ASN A 89 -10.45 -21.72 -12.93
N THR A 90 -11.00 -21.24 -11.82
CA THR A 90 -11.80 -19.99 -11.76
C THR A 90 -11.17 -18.92 -10.86
N ALA A 91 -10.24 -19.31 -9.99
CA ALA A 91 -9.53 -18.45 -9.04
C ALA A 91 -8.18 -17.98 -9.65
N GLN A 92 -8.24 -16.99 -10.55
CA GLN A 92 -7.05 -16.41 -11.17
C GLN A 92 -6.94 -14.91 -10.85
N ASP A 93 -5.74 -14.51 -10.42
CA ASP A 93 -5.38 -13.11 -10.20
C ASP A 93 -5.09 -12.42 -11.55
N PHE A 94 -5.21 -11.09 -11.59
CA PHE A 94 -5.18 -10.33 -12.85
C PHE A 94 -4.86 -8.84 -12.62
N LEU A 95 -4.51 -8.16 -13.71
CA LEU A 95 -4.45 -6.69 -13.73
C LEU A 95 -5.71 -6.16 -14.40
N ALA A 96 -6.49 -5.34 -13.69
CA ALA A 96 -7.62 -4.62 -14.27
C ALA A 96 -7.17 -3.26 -14.80
N VAL A 97 -7.83 -2.78 -15.85
CA VAL A 97 -7.66 -1.42 -16.38
C VAL A 97 -9.00 -0.71 -16.21
N VAL A 98 -9.01 0.35 -15.40
CA VAL A 98 -10.19 1.18 -15.15
C VAL A 98 -10.01 2.51 -15.87
N ASP A 99 -11.04 2.97 -16.57
CA ASP A 99 -10.99 4.26 -17.23
C ASP A 99 -11.21 5.40 -16.21
N VAL A 100 -10.20 6.27 -16.08
CA VAL A 100 -10.21 7.38 -15.13
C VAL A 100 -10.14 8.74 -15.82
N GLU A 101 -10.42 8.79 -17.13
CA GLU A 101 -10.55 10.03 -17.90
C GLU A 101 -11.94 10.66 -17.67
N PRO A 102 -12.09 11.79 -16.94
CA PRO A 102 -13.41 12.33 -16.55
C PRO A 102 -14.32 12.72 -17.71
N ASN A 103 -13.73 13.04 -18.86
CA ASN A 103 -14.47 13.36 -20.06
C ASN A 103 -14.92 12.11 -20.84
N SER A 104 -14.44 10.92 -20.46
CA SER A 104 -14.78 9.67 -21.15
C SER A 104 -16.23 9.24 -20.88
N THR A 105 -16.86 8.60 -21.87
CA THR A 105 -18.17 7.93 -21.73
C THR A 105 -18.12 6.72 -20.82
N THR A 106 -16.92 6.19 -20.54
CA THR A 106 -16.68 5.00 -19.71
C THR A 106 -15.94 5.34 -18.41
N PHE A 107 -15.93 6.61 -17.98
CA PHE A 107 -15.31 7.03 -16.72
C PHE A 107 -15.90 6.25 -15.53
N GLY A 108 -15.07 5.48 -14.82
CA GLY A 108 -15.53 4.55 -13.77
C GLY A 108 -15.67 3.09 -14.21
N ASN A 109 -15.54 2.78 -15.50
CA ASN A 109 -15.70 1.40 -15.96
C ASN A 109 -14.36 0.65 -15.91
N VAL A 110 -14.41 -0.62 -15.51
CA VAL A 110 -13.37 -1.58 -15.88
C VAL A 110 -13.49 -1.83 -17.38
N ILE A 111 -12.45 -1.50 -18.15
CA ILE A 111 -12.45 -1.54 -19.63
C ILE A 111 -11.60 -2.69 -20.20
N TRP A 112 -10.72 -3.27 -19.39
CA TRP A 112 -9.86 -4.38 -19.80
C TRP A 112 -9.32 -5.16 -18.60
N THR A 113 -8.95 -6.42 -18.83
CA THR A 113 -8.23 -7.24 -17.86
C THR A 113 -7.11 -8.03 -18.56
N ALA A 114 -5.95 -8.09 -17.90
CA ALA A 114 -4.78 -8.84 -18.35
C ALA A 114 -4.50 -10.02 -17.41
N GLU A 115 -4.26 -11.20 -18.01
CA GLU A 115 -4.01 -12.45 -17.29
C GLU A 115 -2.56 -12.62 -16.86
N LEU A 116 -2.37 -13.53 -15.90
CA LEU A 116 -1.08 -14.04 -15.46
C LEU A 116 -0.61 -15.27 -16.25
N PRO A 117 0.69 -15.58 -16.24
CA PRO A 117 1.21 -16.84 -16.75
C PRO A 117 0.81 -18.00 -15.82
N ASN A 118 0.64 -19.19 -16.39
CA ASN A 118 0.32 -20.42 -15.66
C ASN A 118 1.58 -21.31 -15.59
N VAL A 119 2.40 -21.12 -14.55
CA VAL A 119 3.65 -21.87 -14.31
C VAL A 119 3.46 -22.75 -13.07
N LEU A 120 3.79 -24.02 -13.17
CA LEU A 120 3.64 -24.99 -12.08
C LEU A 120 4.76 -24.84 -11.05
N VAL A 121 4.43 -25.08 -9.77
CA VAL A 121 5.40 -25.10 -8.64
C VAL A 121 6.14 -23.75 -8.51
N SER A 122 5.47 -22.66 -8.86
CA SER A 122 5.98 -21.29 -8.67
C SER A 122 5.83 -20.82 -7.23
N ASN A 123 4.77 -21.26 -6.54
CA ASN A 123 4.38 -20.74 -5.23
C ASN A 123 5.04 -21.55 -4.10
N VAL A 124 5.22 -20.96 -2.91
CA VAL A 124 5.84 -21.59 -1.73
C VAL A 124 4.80 -22.05 -0.70
N LEU A 125 3.54 -22.20 -1.08
CA LEU A 125 2.47 -22.55 -0.15
C LEU A 125 2.76 -23.88 0.56
N PRO A 126 2.53 -23.96 1.89
CA PRO A 126 2.76 -25.18 2.65
C PRO A 126 1.68 -26.20 2.26
N ASN A 127 2.06 -27.17 1.43
CA ASN A 127 1.41 -28.47 1.22
C ASN A 127 0.54 -28.73 -0.02
N VAL A 128 0.63 -27.97 -1.13
CA VAL A 128 -0.11 -28.34 -2.36
C VAL A 128 0.81 -28.54 -3.56
N TRP A 129 1.06 -29.81 -3.91
CA TRP A 129 1.62 -30.17 -5.22
C TRP A 129 0.58 -29.83 -6.30
N GLY A 130 0.79 -28.74 -7.04
CA GLY A 130 -0.11 -28.33 -8.13
C GLY A 130 -0.37 -26.83 -8.24
N ASP A 131 0.09 -26.03 -7.28
CA ASP A 131 -0.09 -24.58 -7.29
C ASP A 131 0.60 -23.91 -8.48
N ARG A 132 -0.04 -22.84 -8.94
CA ARG A 132 0.28 -22.17 -10.20
C ARG A 132 0.49 -20.69 -10.00
N SER A 133 1.32 -20.08 -10.84
CA SER A 133 1.66 -18.66 -10.71
C SER A 133 0.49 -17.71 -10.94
N ASP A 134 -0.59 -18.15 -11.57
CA ASP A 134 -1.79 -17.33 -11.81
C ASP A 134 -2.80 -17.35 -10.65
N GLN A 135 -2.50 -18.02 -9.55
CA GLN A 135 -3.46 -18.31 -8.47
C GLN A 135 -2.82 -18.07 -7.11
N HIS A 136 -3.64 -17.70 -6.12
CA HIS A 136 -3.24 -17.57 -4.72
C HIS A 136 -2.00 -16.67 -4.52
N ASN A 137 -1.87 -15.61 -5.32
CA ASN A 137 -0.78 -14.65 -5.12
C ASN A 137 -1.08 -13.69 -3.97
N ASP A 138 -2.37 -13.39 -3.76
CA ASP A 138 -2.85 -12.31 -2.90
C ASP A 138 -2.11 -11.01 -3.24
N PRO A 139 -2.55 -10.35 -4.32
CA PRO A 139 -2.05 -9.07 -4.77
C PRO A 139 -1.85 -8.11 -3.62
N HIS A 140 -0.63 -7.58 -3.53
CA HIS A 140 -0.26 -6.64 -2.50
C HIS A 140 0.17 -5.35 -3.19
N HIS A 141 1.47 -5.05 -3.29
CA HIS A 141 1.92 -3.83 -3.95
C HIS A 141 2.38 -4.03 -5.40
N MET A 142 2.46 -2.91 -6.11
CA MET A 142 2.97 -2.81 -7.48
C MET A 142 3.76 -1.52 -7.65
N LEU A 143 4.51 -1.40 -8.76
CA LEU A 143 5.08 -0.12 -9.18
C LEU A 143 3.96 0.88 -9.46
N SER A 144 3.73 1.75 -8.47
CA SER A 144 2.58 2.65 -8.43
C SER A 144 2.96 4.10 -8.74
N TYR A 145 4.19 4.51 -8.39
CA TYR A 145 4.64 5.89 -8.54
C TYR A 145 5.54 6.12 -9.78
N THR A 146 6.25 5.07 -10.22
CA THR A 146 7.24 5.12 -11.31
C THR A 146 7.07 3.92 -12.22
N SER A 147 6.93 4.15 -13.52
CA SER A 147 6.96 3.07 -14.51
C SER A 147 8.39 2.85 -15.00
N TYR A 148 8.77 1.59 -15.22
CA TYR A 148 10.05 1.31 -15.85
C TYR A 148 9.97 1.52 -17.37
N ILE A 149 10.96 2.18 -17.96
CA ILE A 149 11.07 2.38 -19.41
C ILE A 149 12.37 1.76 -19.89
N SER A 150 12.26 0.74 -20.74
CA SER A 150 13.43 0.02 -21.27
C SER A 150 14.32 0.94 -22.11
N GLY A 151 15.64 0.81 -21.96
CA GLY A 151 16.60 1.55 -22.77
C GLY A 151 16.74 3.04 -22.41
N GLY A 152 16.35 3.46 -21.22
CA GLY A 152 16.66 4.78 -20.67
C GLY A 152 15.59 5.77 -21.05
N GLY A 153 15.05 6.45 -20.04
CA GLY A 153 13.80 7.23 -20.04
C GLY A 153 13.68 8.43 -21.00
N ASP A 154 14.42 8.45 -22.10
CA ASP A 154 14.35 9.49 -23.13
C ASP A 154 13.44 9.02 -24.31
N GLY A 155 12.13 8.91 -24.08
CA GLY A 155 11.09 8.79 -25.13
C GLY A 155 10.55 7.38 -25.39
N LEU A 156 9.22 7.23 -25.44
CA LEU A 156 8.51 5.96 -25.72
C LEU A 156 8.52 5.53 -27.20
N THR A 157 9.23 6.21 -28.09
CA THR A 157 9.00 6.05 -29.54
C THR A 157 9.50 4.72 -30.14
N ALA A 158 10.25 3.89 -29.39
CA ALA A 158 10.57 2.50 -29.76
C ALA A 158 10.87 1.57 -28.56
N LYS A 159 10.50 1.99 -27.34
CA LYS A 159 10.94 1.41 -26.07
C LYS A 159 9.76 0.87 -25.28
N ARG A 160 9.90 -0.30 -24.68
CA ARG A 160 8.87 -0.97 -23.88
C ARG A 160 8.73 -0.31 -22.50
N LYS A 161 7.50 -0.09 -22.06
CA LYS A 161 7.16 0.36 -20.70
C LYS A 161 6.67 -0.83 -19.88
N TYR A 162 7.17 -0.98 -18.66
CA TYR A 162 6.79 -2.08 -17.78
C TYR A 162 6.31 -1.57 -16.42
N THR A 163 5.31 -2.25 -15.86
CA THR A 163 5.01 -2.22 -14.43
C THR A 163 5.26 -3.60 -13.84
N PHE A 164 5.57 -3.65 -12.55
CA PHE A 164 5.86 -4.87 -11.80
C PHE A 164 4.89 -4.97 -10.61
N ALA A 165 4.42 -6.18 -10.33
CA ALA A 165 3.45 -6.42 -9.27
C ALA A 165 3.82 -7.70 -8.50
N GLY A 166 3.64 -7.66 -7.18
CA GLY A 166 4.01 -8.74 -6.26
C GLY A 166 2.82 -9.53 -5.76
N GLY A 167 2.99 -10.84 -5.65
CA GLY A 167 2.13 -11.68 -4.82
C GLY A 167 2.73 -11.78 -3.42
N VAL A 168 2.03 -11.31 -2.39
CA VAL A 168 2.56 -11.37 -1.02
C VAL A 168 2.71 -12.84 -0.62
N ILE A 169 1.69 -13.66 -0.75
CA ILE A 169 1.78 -15.05 -0.29
C ILE A 169 2.66 -15.89 -1.20
N SER A 170 2.48 -15.76 -2.51
CA SER A 170 3.16 -16.62 -3.48
C SER A 170 4.63 -16.32 -3.61
N LYS A 171 5.08 -15.13 -3.20
CA LYS A 171 6.40 -14.53 -3.46
C LYS A 171 6.69 -14.28 -4.95
N ASN A 172 5.70 -14.46 -5.84
CA ASN A 172 5.87 -14.23 -7.26
C ASN A 172 6.00 -12.73 -7.56
N VAL A 173 6.79 -12.41 -8.57
CA VAL A 173 6.85 -11.07 -9.16
C VAL A 173 6.49 -11.18 -10.63
N PHE A 174 5.52 -10.37 -11.05
CA PHE A 174 5.02 -10.30 -12.42
C PHE A 174 5.47 -9.02 -13.10
N ARG A 175 5.68 -9.09 -14.41
CA ARG A 175 5.97 -7.94 -15.27
C ARG A 175 4.90 -7.81 -16.34
N TYR A 176 4.25 -6.65 -16.38
CA TYR A 176 3.27 -6.31 -17.43
C TYR A 176 3.88 -5.30 -18.41
N ASP A 177 3.71 -5.55 -19.70
CA ASP A 177 3.98 -4.56 -20.73
C ASP A 177 2.82 -3.58 -20.83
N ILE A 178 3.09 -2.34 -20.42
CA ILE A 178 2.13 -1.24 -20.38
C ILE A 178 2.49 -0.15 -21.39
N THR A 179 3.23 -0.52 -22.44
CA THR A 179 3.56 0.41 -23.54
C THR A 179 2.29 0.98 -24.18
N SER A 180 1.26 0.15 -24.32
CA SER A 180 -0.11 0.60 -24.51
C SER A 180 -0.96 0.10 -23.35
N VAL A 181 -1.44 1.03 -22.53
CA VAL A 181 -2.23 0.77 -21.31
C VAL A 181 -3.62 0.21 -21.64
N ARG A 182 -4.07 0.36 -22.88
CA ARG A 182 -5.31 -0.21 -23.41
C ARG A 182 -5.11 -1.52 -24.17
N SER A 183 -3.89 -2.01 -24.35
CA SER A 183 -3.61 -3.29 -25.03
C SER A 183 -2.61 -4.14 -24.23
N ILE A 184 -2.79 -4.16 -22.91
CA ILE A 184 -1.94 -4.94 -22.00
C ILE A 184 -2.20 -6.42 -22.23
N GLY A 185 -1.13 -7.14 -22.60
CA GLY A 185 -1.15 -8.60 -22.78
C GLY A 185 -0.93 -9.37 -21.48
N LYS A 186 -0.75 -10.69 -21.61
CA LYS A 186 -0.39 -11.57 -20.50
C LYS A 186 0.94 -11.14 -19.88
N ALA A 187 1.03 -11.18 -18.55
CA ALA A 187 2.27 -10.88 -17.84
C ALA A 187 3.36 -11.94 -18.08
N ASP A 188 4.61 -11.53 -17.88
CA ASP A 188 5.74 -12.44 -17.68
C ASP A 188 5.94 -12.71 -16.19
N LEU A 189 6.37 -13.93 -15.84
CA LEU A 189 6.84 -14.24 -14.49
C LEU A 189 8.30 -13.80 -14.37
N ALA A 190 8.54 -12.68 -13.69
CA ALA A 190 9.87 -12.11 -13.50
C ALA A 190 10.64 -12.85 -12.40
N VAL A 191 9.97 -13.25 -11.31
CA VAL A 191 10.50 -14.08 -10.22
C VAL A 191 9.44 -15.09 -9.82
N ALA A 192 9.81 -16.37 -9.80
CA ALA A 192 8.97 -17.41 -9.20
C ALA A 192 9.25 -17.46 -7.70
N GLY A 193 8.22 -17.65 -6.88
CA GLY A 193 8.35 -17.64 -5.43
C GLY A 193 9.29 -18.69 -4.83
N THR A 194 9.58 -19.77 -5.57
CA THR A 194 10.56 -20.79 -5.18
C THR A 194 12.03 -20.38 -5.43
N GLN A 195 12.27 -19.18 -5.94
CA GLN A 195 13.61 -18.68 -6.32
C GLN A 195 14.31 -17.79 -5.28
N PRO A 196 13.62 -16.91 -4.52
CA PRO A 196 14.19 -16.24 -3.35
C PRO A 196 14.58 -17.25 -2.27
N ARG A 197 15.73 -17.06 -1.61
CA ARG A 197 16.29 -18.02 -0.64
C ARG A 197 16.13 -17.59 0.82
N ARG A 198 15.99 -16.29 1.11
CA ARG A 198 16.04 -15.75 2.48
C ARG A 198 14.69 -15.30 3.00
N SER A 199 13.92 -14.64 2.16
CA SER A 199 12.75 -13.88 2.61
C SER A 199 11.44 -14.39 2.01
N SER A 200 10.35 -13.78 2.43
CA SER A 200 8.98 -14.10 2.02
C SER A 200 8.18 -12.84 1.72
N LEU A 201 6.92 -12.95 1.31
CA LEU A 201 5.99 -11.82 1.30
C LEU A 201 6.42 -10.61 0.48
N THR A 202 6.17 -10.66 -0.83
CA THR A 202 6.46 -9.52 -1.71
C THR A 202 5.66 -8.30 -1.30
N ASP A 203 6.30 -7.14 -1.29
CA ASP A 203 5.69 -5.88 -0.90
C ASP A 203 6.08 -4.78 -1.89
N ASP A 204 6.71 -3.69 -1.47
CA ASP A 204 6.95 -2.51 -2.30
C ASP A 204 7.94 -2.68 -3.44
N PHE A 205 7.79 -1.86 -4.48
CA PHE A 205 8.65 -1.83 -5.67
C PHE A 205 9.20 -0.44 -5.95
N ILE A 206 10.43 -0.37 -6.45
CA ILE A 206 11.05 0.87 -6.92
C ILE A 206 11.93 0.64 -8.15
N VAL A 207 11.99 1.65 -9.01
CA VAL A 207 12.92 1.69 -10.15
C VAL A 207 14.17 2.44 -9.71
N MET A 208 15.34 1.79 -9.81
CA MET A 208 16.58 2.41 -9.36
C MET A 208 17.13 3.43 -10.36
N PRO A 209 17.64 4.57 -9.89
CA PRO A 209 18.27 5.56 -10.75
C PRO A 209 19.60 5.05 -11.29
N ALA A 210 19.88 5.35 -12.57
CA ALA A 210 21.15 5.06 -13.21
C ALA A 210 21.51 6.15 -14.25
N PRO A 211 22.79 6.53 -14.42
CA PRO A 211 23.23 7.50 -15.42
C PRO A 211 23.07 7.05 -16.89
N GLY A 212 22.86 5.74 -17.11
CA GLY A 212 22.73 5.11 -18.42
C GLY A 212 21.33 4.59 -18.70
N ASP A 213 21.19 3.92 -19.83
CA ASP A 213 19.90 3.50 -20.40
C ASP A 213 19.21 2.33 -19.71
N ASN A 214 19.75 1.83 -18.59
CA ASN A 214 19.18 0.67 -17.96
C ASN A 214 19.18 0.83 -16.45
N HIS A 215 18.11 0.34 -15.84
CA HIS A 215 17.78 0.51 -14.43
C HIS A 215 17.42 -0.84 -13.85
N LYS A 216 17.55 -0.97 -12.53
CA LYS A 216 17.14 -2.17 -11.79
C LYS A 216 15.77 -1.97 -11.19
N ILE A 217 15.12 -3.10 -10.91
CA ILE A 217 13.94 -3.12 -10.07
C ILE A 217 14.40 -3.62 -8.70
N LEU A 218 14.16 -2.80 -7.68
CA LEU A 218 14.28 -3.21 -6.29
C LEU A 218 12.89 -3.38 -5.71
N PHE A 219 12.74 -4.36 -4.82
CA PHE A 219 11.50 -4.60 -4.11
C PHE A 219 11.75 -5.24 -2.76
N THR A 220 10.80 -5.14 -1.84
CA THR A 220 10.92 -5.73 -0.50
C THR A 220 10.27 -7.10 -0.44
N TYR A 221 10.91 -7.98 0.33
CA TYR A 221 10.32 -9.21 0.83
C TYR A 221 10.22 -9.11 2.35
N MET A 222 9.01 -9.09 2.89
CA MET A 222 8.74 -9.10 4.33
C MET A 222 9.03 -10.50 4.89
N GLY A 223 9.96 -10.61 5.86
CA GLY A 223 10.13 -11.89 6.59
C GLY A 223 8.80 -12.36 7.21
N ASN A 224 8.60 -13.63 7.55
CA ASN A 224 7.41 -14.16 8.26
C ASN A 224 7.71 -15.40 9.13
N TYR A 225 6.93 -15.57 10.20
CA TYR A 225 6.80 -16.75 11.05
C TYR A 225 6.73 -18.09 10.31
N VAL A 226 5.96 -18.14 9.22
CA VAL A 226 5.74 -19.39 8.45
C VAL A 226 6.76 -19.54 7.32
N TYR A 227 7.44 -18.47 6.91
CA TYR A 227 8.20 -18.45 5.65
C TYR A 227 9.65 -17.93 5.75
N GLY A 228 10.13 -17.55 6.95
CA GLY A 228 11.51 -17.11 7.25
C GLY A 228 11.57 -15.71 7.92
N PRO A 229 12.21 -15.50 9.09
CA PRO A 229 12.06 -14.29 9.90
C PRO A 229 12.77 -13.04 9.37
N GLN A 230 13.65 -13.18 8.37
CA GLN A 230 14.48 -12.08 7.85
C GLN A 230 13.89 -11.55 6.55
N GLY A 231 13.53 -10.28 6.53
CA GLY A 231 13.18 -9.62 5.28
C GLY A 231 14.41 -9.08 4.53
N THR A 232 14.23 -8.79 3.24
CA THR A 232 15.30 -8.34 2.35
C THR A 232 14.81 -7.23 1.43
N VAL A 233 15.75 -6.38 1.02
CA VAL A 233 15.61 -5.61 -0.20
C VAL A 233 16.19 -6.49 -1.31
N THR A 234 15.39 -6.77 -2.34
CA THR A 234 15.75 -7.69 -3.42
C THR A 234 15.88 -6.95 -4.74
N GLU A 235 16.90 -7.29 -5.52
CA GLU A 235 17.24 -6.66 -6.79
C GLU A 235 17.17 -7.66 -7.95
N ILE A 236 16.55 -7.24 -9.06
CA ILE A 236 16.54 -7.99 -10.33
C ILE A 236 16.80 -7.09 -11.54
N ASP A 237 17.27 -7.72 -12.63
CA ASP A 237 17.19 -7.09 -13.95
C ASP A 237 15.71 -6.94 -14.38
N PRO A 238 15.32 -5.80 -14.96
CA PRO A 238 13.93 -5.58 -15.43
C PRO A 238 13.57 -6.53 -16.57
N GLY A 239 14.59 -7.00 -17.32
CA GLY A 239 14.45 -7.98 -18.39
C GLY A 239 14.34 -9.43 -17.90
N ARG A 240 14.53 -9.71 -16.60
CA ARG A 240 14.56 -11.07 -16.06
C ARG A 240 13.26 -11.80 -16.37
N VAL A 241 13.40 -13.07 -16.74
CA VAL A 241 12.32 -14.04 -16.85
C VAL A 241 12.69 -15.20 -15.93
N ALA A 242 11.74 -15.64 -15.11
CA ALA A 242 11.96 -16.75 -14.20
C ALA A 242 12.34 -18.01 -15.01
N PRO A 243 13.47 -18.66 -14.71
CA PRO A 243 13.83 -19.91 -15.37
C PRO A 243 12.78 -20.99 -15.08
N THR A 244 12.36 -21.68 -16.15
CA THR A 244 11.41 -22.80 -16.08
C THR A 244 11.96 -23.99 -16.86
N LEU A 245 11.57 -25.20 -16.45
CA LEU A 245 11.84 -26.45 -17.16
C LEU A 245 10.52 -27.16 -17.38
N LEU A 246 10.12 -27.35 -18.64
CA LEU A 246 8.86 -28.00 -19.02
C LEU A 246 7.61 -27.37 -18.36
N GLY A 247 7.60 -26.04 -18.20
CA GLY A 247 6.49 -25.30 -17.57
C GLY A 247 6.48 -25.33 -16.04
N ILE A 248 7.54 -25.87 -15.42
CA ILE A 248 7.74 -25.91 -13.97
C ILE A 248 8.82 -24.88 -13.60
N ALA A 249 8.58 -24.06 -12.57
CA ALA A 249 9.60 -23.12 -12.08
C ALA A 249 10.83 -23.87 -11.55
N THR A 250 12.04 -23.43 -11.93
CA THR A 250 13.25 -23.99 -11.34
C THR A 250 13.49 -23.34 -9.98
N ALA A 251 13.35 -24.13 -8.91
CA ALA A 251 13.60 -23.69 -7.54
C ALA A 251 15.10 -23.37 -7.30
N ALA A 252 15.37 -22.56 -6.28
CA ALA A 252 16.73 -22.24 -5.86
C ALA A 252 17.52 -23.47 -5.38
N VAL A 253 18.84 -23.49 -5.60
CA VAL A 253 19.76 -24.50 -5.06
C VAL A 253 20.90 -23.82 -4.29
N PRO A 254 21.13 -24.13 -3.00
CA PRO A 254 20.28 -24.97 -2.15
C PRO A 254 18.90 -24.34 -1.98
N ALA A 255 17.90 -25.20 -1.81
CA ALA A 255 16.51 -24.80 -1.64
C ALA A 255 16.33 -23.88 -0.43
N VAL A 256 15.20 -23.16 -0.42
CA VAL A 256 14.76 -22.33 0.71
C VAL A 256 14.88 -23.14 1.99
N VAL A 257 15.48 -22.54 3.01
CA VAL A 257 15.65 -23.17 4.33
C VAL A 257 14.27 -23.57 4.86
N PRO A 258 13.99 -24.87 5.11
CA PRO A 258 12.67 -25.29 5.59
C PRO A 258 12.35 -24.71 6.98
N LEU A 259 11.05 -24.52 7.25
CA LEU A 259 10.46 -23.98 8.49
C LEU A 259 11.13 -24.45 9.81
N LEU A 260 11.56 -25.71 9.90
CA LEU A 260 12.18 -26.24 11.12
C LEU A 260 13.66 -25.81 11.32
N GLN A 261 14.38 -25.49 10.25
CA GLN A 261 15.74 -24.91 10.36
C GLN A 261 15.68 -23.41 10.70
N THR A 262 14.55 -22.76 10.44
CA THR A 262 14.26 -21.38 10.79
C THR A 262 14.21 -21.15 12.30
N VAL A 263 13.74 -22.14 13.08
CA VAL A 263 13.74 -22.10 14.56
C VAL A 263 15.16 -22.22 15.12
N THR A 264 16.08 -22.91 14.42
CA THR A 264 17.52 -22.91 14.79
C THR A 264 18.26 -21.63 14.37
N GLN A 265 17.64 -20.77 13.56
CA GLN A 265 18.15 -19.47 13.10
C GLN A 265 17.57 -18.30 13.91
N LEU A 266 17.38 -18.46 15.23
CA LEU A 266 16.87 -17.42 16.16
C LEU A 266 17.54 -16.05 15.91
N GLY A 267 16.88 -15.19 15.13
CA GLY A 267 17.43 -13.89 14.72
C GLY A 267 18.60 -13.97 13.72
N CYS A 268 19.39 -12.89 13.65
CA CYS A 268 20.36 -12.63 12.60
C CYS A 268 21.68 -13.38 12.75
N LEU A 269 21.61 -14.70 12.89
CA LEU A 269 22.77 -15.55 13.06
C LEU A 269 23.45 -15.77 11.70
N ASN A 270 24.51 -15.00 11.42
CA ASN A 270 25.53 -15.22 10.38
C ASN A 270 25.30 -14.72 8.94
N PHE A 271 24.23 -13.98 8.62
CA PHE A 271 24.00 -13.50 7.25
C PHE A 271 24.18 -11.99 7.11
N THR A 272 25.40 -11.57 6.75
CA THR A 272 25.80 -10.15 6.65
C THR A 272 26.12 -9.69 5.23
N ALA A 273 26.26 -10.64 4.30
CA ALA A 273 26.51 -10.38 2.90
C ALA A 273 25.22 -10.55 2.07
N PRO A 274 25.03 -9.74 1.01
CA PRO A 274 23.98 -9.98 0.02
C PRO A 274 24.09 -11.40 -0.57
N ASP A 275 22.96 -12.06 -0.79
CA ASP A 275 22.90 -13.34 -1.52
C ASP A 275 22.77 -13.05 -3.01
N ASP A 276 23.83 -13.25 -3.78
CA ASP A 276 23.83 -13.15 -5.24
C ASP A 276 24.19 -14.50 -5.89
N ASN A 277 23.81 -15.60 -5.23
CA ASN A 277 24.22 -16.94 -5.60
C ASN A 277 23.87 -17.28 -7.07
N PRO A 278 24.85 -17.67 -7.90
CA PRO A 278 24.64 -17.99 -9.32
C PRO A 278 24.14 -19.42 -9.57
N LEU A 279 23.77 -20.16 -8.51
CA LEU A 279 23.22 -21.51 -8.65
C LEU A 279 21.79 -21.49 -9.19
N LEU A 280 21.37 -22.66 -9.70
CA LEU A 280 20.10 -22.86 -10.41
C LEU A 280 18.92 -22.24 -9.64
N GLY A 281 18.00 -21.60 -10.38
CA GLY A 281 16.80 -20.95 -9.86
C GLY A 281 17.02 -19.54 -9.31
N HIS A 282 18.11 -19.30 -8.59
CA HIS A 282 18.42 -17.99 -7.97
C HIS A 282 19.17 -17.02 -8.90
N VAL A 283 19.71 -17.50 -10.03
CA VAL A 283 20.40 -16.65 -11.01
C VAL A 283 19.58 -15.41 -11.36
N GLY A 284 20.24 -14.24 -11.33
CA GLY A 284 19.60 -12.96 -11.67
C GLY A 284 18.94 -12.23 -10.49
N ILE A 285 19.00 -12.78 -9.28
CA ILE A 285 18.42 -12.23 -8.05
C ILE A 285 19.56 -11.86 -7.09
N THR A 286 19.45 -10.72 -6.42
CA THR A 286 20.27 -10.38 -5.26
C THR A 286 19.39 -10.04 -4.07
N GLU A 287 19.56 -10.73 -2.95
CA GLU A 287 18.85 -10.47 -1.69
C GLU A 287 19.78 -9.74 -0.70
N TYR A 288 19.52 -8.46 -0.43
CA TYR A 288 20.24 -7.66 0.58
C TYR A 288 19.57 -7.82 1.95
N PRO A 289 20.24 -8.43 2.95
CA PRO A 289 19.67 -8.55 4.28
C PRO A 289 19.61 -7.17 4.95
N GLY A 290 18.48 -6.85 5.59
CA GLY A 290 18.35 -5.60 6.33
C GLY A 290 18.87 -5.68 7.77
N CYS A 291 19.21 -6.85 8.28
CA CYS A 291 19.63 -7.01 9.68
C CYS A 291 21.07 -6.54 9.98
N VAL A 292 21.28 -5.98 11.17
CA VAL A 292 22.60 -5.50 11.65
C VAL A 292 22.64 -5.30 13.18
N GLU A 293 23.82 -5.35 13.78
CA GLU A 293 24.03 -4.83 15.15
C GLU A 293 24.23 -3.30 15.08
N ALA A 294 23.14 -2.56 15.29
CA ALA A 294 23.14 -1.10 15.20
C ALA A 294 23.38 -0.41 16.56
N LYS A 295 23.21 -1.14 17.67
CA LYS A 295 23.16 -0.62 19.03
C LYS A 295 22.11 0.49 19.20
N GLN A 296 21.02 0.36 18.46
CA GLN A 296 19.91 1.32 18.48
C GLN A 296 18.91 0.88 19.53
N PRO A 297 18.63 1.70 20.56
CA PRO A 297 17.64 1.34 21.56
C PRO A 297 16.29 1.19 20.90
N ARG A 298 15.57 0.13 21.26
CA ARG A 298 14.21 -0.11 20.77
C ARG A 298 13.21 1.00 21.07
N ASN A 299 13.36 1.65 22.22
CA ASN A 299 12.59 2.82 22.60
C ASN A 299 13.56 3.99 22.88
N PRO A 300 13.80 4.87 21.90
CA PRO A 300 14.65 6.05 22.07
C PRO A 300 13.94 7.14 22.89
N THR A 301 13.97 7.00 24.22
CA THR A 301 13.20 7.85 25.15
C THR A 301 13.58 9.33 25.13
N ASN A 302 14.76 9.68 24.63
CA ASN A 302 15.20 11.06 24.46
C ASN A 302 14.55 11.78 23.27
N TYR A 303 13.85 11.06 22.39
CA TYR A 303 13.19 11.63 21.22
C TYR A 303 11.77 12.10 21.47
N THR A 304 11.22 11.91 22.67
CA THR A 304 9.88 12.36 23.07
C THR A 304 9.92 13.05 24.43
N SER A 305 9.02 13.99 24.64
CA SER A 305 8.80 14.68 25.92
C SER A 305 8.06 13.85 26.95
N SER A 306 7.34 12.81 26.51
CA SER A 306 6.56 11.91 27.36
C SER A 306 6.83 10.45 27.01
N PRO A 307 8.07 9.94 27.21
CA PRO A 307 8.42 8.57 26.86
C PRO A 307 7.73 7.55 27.77
N ASP A 308 7.39 6.39 27.22
CA ASP A 308 7.14 5.20 28.03
C ASP A 308 8.46 4.66 28.61
N LEU A 309 8.51 4.56 29.94
CA LEU A 309 9.68 4.08 30.70
C LEU A 309 9.48 2.67 31.28
N ARG A 310 8.39 1.99 30.94
CA ARG A 310 8.13 0.61 31.37
C ARG A 310 9.31 -0.29 30.93
N PRO A 311 9.91 -1.09 31.85
CA PRO A 311 11.05 -1.96 31.52
C PRO A 311 10.81 -2.91 30.34
N GLN A 312 9.55 -3.29 30.12
CA GLN A 312 9.09 -4.14 29.02
C GLN A 312 9.35 -3.53 27.64
N ARG A 313 9.49 -2.19 27.53
CA ARG A 313 9.74 -1.50 26.25
C ARG A 313 11.22 -1.47 25.87
N ALA A 314 12.12 -1.76 26.81
CA ALA A 314 13.55 -1.77 26.55
C ALA A 314 14.04 -3.01 25.80
N ALA A 315 13.21 -4.05 25.64
CA ALA A 315 13.58 -5.29 24.96
C ALA A 315 12.38 -5.91 24.24
N ASN A 316 12.65 -6.67 23.18
CA ASN A 316 11.66 -7.47 22.46
C ASN A 316 11.07 -8.54 23.37
N GLN A 317 9.77 -8.72 23.25
CA GLN A 317 9.02 -9.73 24.00
C GLN A 317 8.45 -10.84 23.11
N GLY A 318 8.56 -10.68 21.79
CA GLY A 318 8.22 -11.65 20.76
C GLY A 318 9.17 -12.83 20.66
N VAL A 319 8.63 -13.98 20.26
CA VAL A 319 9.33 -15.28 20.30
C VAL A 319 10.64 -15.32 19.48
N PHE A 320 10.74 -14.59 18.37
CA PHE A 320 11.89 -14.66 17.45
C PHE A 320 13.08 -13.81 17.89
N TYR A 321 12.80 -12.72 18.57
CA TYR A 321 13.78 -11.73 18.98
C TYR A 321 13.81 -11.57 20.50
N LEU A 322 13.20 -12.49 21.26
CA LEU A 322 12.97 -12.38 22.70
C LEU A 322 14.23 -11.91 23.46
N GLY A 323 14.07 -10.84 24.24
CA GLY A 323 15.14 -10.23 25.02
C GLY A 323 16.08 -9.32 24.23
N ASN A 324 15.94 -9.22 22.91
CA ASN A 324 16.73 -8.31 22.08
C ASN A 324 16.47 -6.85 22.43
N ARG A 325 17.52 -6.06 22.56
CA ARG A 325 17.44 -4.62 22.87
C ARG A 325 17.82 -3.71 21.70
N ASP A 326 18.30 -4.30 20.61
CA ASP A 326 18.80 -3.58 19.45
C ASP A 326 17.81 -3.65 18.29
N ALA A 327 17.17 -2.53 17.95
CA ALA A 327 16.24 -2.45 16.83
C ALA A 327 16.89 -2.86 15.48
N GLY A 328 18.23 -2.78 15.37
CA GLY A 328 18.98 -3.26 14.21
C GLY A 328 18.75 -4.73 13.86
N ILE A 329 18.43 -5.56 14.85
CA ILE A 329 18.32 -7.02 14.69
C ILE A 329 16.94 -7.45 14.15
N GLU A 330 15.96 -6.54 14.17
CA GLU A 330 14.55 -6.83 13.87
C GLU A 330 14.18 -6.33 12.47
N SER A 331 14.72 -6.98 11.43
CA SER A 331 14.58 -6.52 10.04
C SER A 331 13.47 -7.22 9.28
N GLN A 332 12.41 -6.47 8.98
CA GLN A 332 11.29 -6.90 8.15
C GLN A 332 10.82 -5.70 7.31
N PRO A 333 11.60 -5.30 6.28
CA PRO A 333 11.27 -4.13 5.48
C PRO A 333 9.85 -4.21 4.92
N HIS A 334 9.08 -3.15 5.16
CA HIS A 334 7.72 -2.93 4.71
C HIS A 334 7.54 -1.41 4.51
N GLY A 335 7.10 -0.98 3.33
CA GLY A 335 7.20 0.43 2.97
C GLY A 335 8.61 0.77 2.46
N MET A 336 8.74 1.31 1.24
CA MET A 336 10.04 1.67 0.65
C MET A 336 9.98 2.95 -0.20
N GLY A 337 11.01 3.78 -0.13
CA GLY A 337 11.12 5.00 -0.93
C GLY A 337 12.56 5.38 -1.28
N LEU A 338 12.72 6.18 -2.34
CA LEU A 338 13.98 6.83 -2.73
C LEU A 338 13.94 8.32 -2.43
N THR A 339 15.07 8.89 -2.04
CA THR A 339 15.20 10.35 -1.96
C THR A 339 15.01 11.00 -3.32
N TYR A 340 14.64 12.29 -3.35
CA TYR A 340 14.45 13.06 -4.58
C TYR A 340 15.64 12.99 -5.55
N ASP A 341 16.86 12.79 -5.05
CA ASP A 341 18.08 12.64 -5.87
C ASP A 341 18.46 11.17 -6.10
N GLY A 342 17.79 10.24 -5.45
CA GLY A 342 18.03 8.81 -5.54
C GLY A 342 19.30 8.33 -4.86
N LYS A 343 19.90 9.14 -3.97
CA LYS A 343 21.15 8.79 -3.25
C LYS A 343 20.91 7.73 -2.19
N TYR A 344 19.70 7.73 -1.64
CA TYR A 344 19.36 6.89 -0.51
C TYR A 344 18.05 6.17 -0.78
N LEU A 345 18.08 4.87 -0.52
CA LEU A 345 16.90 4.04 -0.41
C LEU A 345 16.58 3.93 1.07
N ALA A 346 15.33 4.11 1.45
CA ALA A 346 14.89 3.92 2.82
C ALA A 346 13.67 3.00 2.86
N ALA A 347 13.57 2.22 3.93
CA ALA A 347 12.43 1.35 4.19
C ALA A 347 12.09 1.38 5.69
N SER A 348 10.80 1.40 6.01
CA SER A 348 10.35 1.07 7.36
C SER A 348 10.42 -0.44 7.56
N ASP A 349 10.55 -0.87 8.82
CA ASP A 349 10.40 -2.26 9.19
C ASP A 349 9.09 -2.46 9.91
N TYR A 350 8.44 -3.53 9.49
CA TYR A 350 7.43 -4.15 10.28
C TYR A 350 8.04 -4.83 11.50
N ALA A 351 7.27 -4.84 12.56
CA ALA A 351 7.70 -5.39 13.83
C ALA A 351 7.49 -6.92 13.83
N VAL A 352 6.40 -7.39 13.22
CA VAL A 352 6.07 -8.80 13.00
C VAL A 352 4.91 -8.95 11.99
N PRO A 353 4.94 -9.78 10.93
CA PRO A 353 3.90 -9.76 9.88
C PRO A 353 2.55 -10.31 10.33
N ALA A 354 2.53 -11.12 11.39
CA ALA A 354 1.28 -11.51 12.01
C ALA A 354 0.51 -10.29 12.53
N SER A 355 1.15 -9.15 12.82
CA SER A 355 0.41 -7.95 13.25
C SER A 355 -0.54 -7.41 12.17
N ILE A 356 -0.31 -7.72 10.87
CA ILE A 356 -1.26 -7.43 9.78
C ILE A 356 -2.57 -8.18 10.01
N GLY A 357 -2.49 -9.49 10.28
CA GLY A 357 -3.66 -10.35 10.49
C GLY A 357 -4.24 -10.24 11.90
N VAL A 358 -3.44 -9.84 12.89
CA VAL A 358 -3.81 -9.73 14.30
C VAL A 358 -4.56 -8.43 14.59
N ALA A 359 -4.28 -7.36 13.86
CA ALA A 359 -5.06 -6.12 13.94
C ALA A 359 -6.55 -6.36 13.70
N ALA A 360 -6.88 -7.28 12.79
CA ALA A 360 -8.25 -7.60 12.38
C ALA A 360 -9.02 -8.51 13.36
N ILE A 361 -8.39 -8.96 14.46
CA ILE A 361 -8.99 -9.89 15.47
C ILE A 361 -9.22 -9.21 16.81
N ASN A 362 -9.03 -7.90 16.91
CA ASN A 362 -8.87 -7.23 18.20
C ASN A 362 -10.06 -7.43 19.16
N GLY A 363 -11.28 -7.59 18.65
CA GLY A 363 -12.43 -8.01 19.48
C GLY A 363 -12.20 -9.35 20.20
N ALA A 364 -11.64 -10.34 19.50
CA ALA A 364 -11.25 -11.62 20.08
C ALA A 364 -9.94 -11.54 20.88
N LEU A 365 -8.94 -10.73 20.50
CA LEU A 365 -7.70 -10.54 21.26
C LEU A 365 -7.95 -9.80 22.57
N GLY A 366 -8.91 -8.88 22.63
CA GLY A 366 -9.40 -8.34 23.90
C GLY A 366 -9.90 -9.45 24.83
N ALA A 367 -10.63 -10.44 24.29
CA ALA A 367 -11.09 -11.59 25.05
C ALA A 367 -9.99 -12.63 25.38
N PHE A 368 -9.01 -12.85 24.49
CA PHE A 368 -7.91 -13.81 24.66
C PHE A 368 -6.75 -13.23 25.49
N CYS A 369 -6.35 -11.99 25.22
CA CYS A 369 -5.25 -11.27 25.86
C CYS A 369 -5.73 -10.48 27.11
N GLY A 370 -6.93 -9.91 27.11
CA GLY A 370 -7.48 -9.13 28.24
C GLY A 370 -7.87 -9.97 29.46
N ASN A 371 -8.30 -11.22 29.28
CA ASN A 371 -8.52 -12.16 30.40
C ASN A 371 -7.21 -12.58 31.10
N LEU A 372 -6.04 -12.37 30.46
CA LEU A 372 -4.72 -12.61 31.07
C LEU A 372 -4.19 -11.35 31.79
N ALA A 373 -4.51 -10.16 31.30
CA ALA A 373 -4.08 -8.89 31.90
C ALA A 373 -4.77 -8.57 33.24
N GLY A 374 -6.02 -9.02 33.45
CA GLY A 374 -6.82 -8.74 34.66
C GLY A 374 -6.29 -9.33 35.98
N ASN A 375 -5.26 -10.20 35.94
CA ASN A 375 -4.75 -10.90 37.13
C ASN A 375 -3.33 -10.49 37.56
N GLY A 376 -2.76 -9.40 37.02
CA GLY A 376 -1.43 -8.92 37.42
C GLY A 376 -0.29 -9.92 37.16
N GLN A 377 -0.54 -10.95 36.35
CA GLN A 377 0.45 -11.93 35.93
C GLN A 377 1.05 -11.44 34.62
N ALA A 378 2.33 -11.03 34.67
CA ALA A 378 3.16 -10.88 33.48
C ALA A 378 3.40 -12.27 32.86
N GLY A 379 2.39 -12.81 32.19
CA GLY A 379 2.40 -14.15 31.63
C GLY A 379 3.02 -14.13 30.23
N LEU A 380 4.29 -14.52 30.15
CA LEU A 380 4.99 -14.93 28.91
C LEU A 380 4.35 -16.17 28.22
N SER A 381 3.09 -16.54 28.49
CA SER A 381 2.53 -17.85 28.16
C SER A 381 1.28 -17.81 27.28
N ASN A 382 1.46 -18.35 26.07
CA ASN A 382 0.56 -19.27 25.36
C ASN A 382 -0.63 -18.73 24.55
N SER A 383 -0.47 -17.61 23.84
CA SER A 383 -1.02 -17.60 22.47
C SER A 383 -0.04 -18.40 21.58
N PRO A 384 -0.50 -19.29 20.67
CA PRO A 384 0.37 -20.07 19.78
C PRO A 384 1.41 -19.25 19.01
N LEU A 385 1.25 -17.92 18.96
CA LEU A 385 2.09 -16.97 18.24
C LEU A 385 2.80 -15.93 19.13
N GLY A 386 2.59 -15.95 20.46
CA GLY A 386 3.25 -15.02 21.40
C GLY A 386 2.83 -13.55 21.29
N ILE A 387 1.68 -13.25 20.67
CA ILE A 387 1.32 -11.88 20.26
C ILE A 387 0.78 -10.99 21.40
N CYS A 388 0.06 -11.57 22.36
CA CYS A 388 -0.71 -10.85 23.39
C CYS A 388 0.11 -10.01 24.40
N GLY A 389 1.43 -10.12 24.40
CA GLY A 389 2.30 -9.45 25.38
C GLY A 389 3.66 -9.11 24.81
N SER A 390 3.74 -8.94 23.49
CA SER A 390 4.99 -8.72 22.80
C SER A 390 5.10 -7.30 22.26
N SER A 391 6.07 -6.54 22.75
CA SER A 391 6.62 -5.41 22.01
C SER A 391 7.47 -5.94 20.85
N PHE A 392 7.32 -5.36 19.68
CA PHE A 392 8.11 -5.66 18.49
C PHE A 392 8.79 -4.35 18.02
N GLY A 393 10.05 -4.42 17.62
CA GLY A 393 10.83 -3.24 17.31
C GLY A 393 10.33 -2.65 16.00
N SER A 394 10.24 -1.33 15.93
CA SER A 394 9.91 -0.62 14.70
C SER A 394 11.04 0.33 14.35
N SER A 395 11.58 0.10 13.17
CA SER A 395 12.83 0.71 12.75
C SER A 395 12.71 1.21 11.32
N VAL A 396 13.51 2.21 10.97
CA VAL A 396 13.71 2.64 9.59
C VAL A 396 15.16 2.42 9.23
N ARG A 397 15.37 1.84 8.06
CA ARG A 397 16.68 1.49 7.51
C ARG A 397 16.96 2.32 6.28
N VAL A 398 18.22 2.73 6.13
CA VAL A 398 18.69 3.49 4.97
C VAL A 398 19.89 2.79 4.34
N TRP A 399 19.85 2.66 3.01
CA TRP A 399 20.94 2.16 2.18
C TRP A 399 21.45 3.26 1.26
N GLU A 400 22.74 3.22 0.92
CA GLU A 400 23.29 4.07 -0.12
C GLU A 400 23.16 3.42 -1.49
N THR A 401 22.70 4.19 -2.46
CA THR A 401 22.68 3.75 -3.86
C THR A 401 24.06 3.92 -4.49
N SER A 402 24.36 3.09 -5.48
CA SER A 402 25.62 3.14 -6.22
C SER A 402 25.58 4.08 -7.43
N TYR A 403 24.37 4.41 -7.92
CA TYR A 403 24.14 5.01 -9.24
C TYR A 403 24.82 4.29 -10.39
N SER A 404 25.06 2.99 -10.26
CA SER A 404 25.70 2.21 -11.29
C SER A 404 24.89 0.96 -11.53
N TYR A 405 24.53 0.77 -12.79
CA TYR A 405 23.90 -0.44 -13.26
C TYR A 405 24.69 -1.03 -14.41
N THR A 406 25.03 -2.31 -14.25
CA THR A 406 25.65 -3.14 -15.26
C THR A 406 24.69 -4.29 -15.58
N LYS A 407 24.15 -4.30 -16.80
CA LYS A 407 23.25 -5.37 -17.25
C LYS A 407 23.89 -6.75 -17.08
N GLY A 408 23.15 -7.69 -16.48
CA GLY A 408 23.62 -9.03 -16.17
C GLY A 408 24.49 -9.14 -14.91
N LYS A 409 24.93 -8.04 -14.31
CA LYS A 409 25.48 -8.04 -12.96
C LYS A 409 24.32 -8.01 -11.98
N THR A 410 24.25 -8.95 -11.07
CA THR A 410 23.09 -9.10 -10.18
C THR A 410 23.14 -8.17 -8.98
N LYS A 411 24.34 -7.75 -8.55
CA LYS A 411 24.58 -6.93 -7.36
C LYS A 411 25.33 -5.65 -7.73
N ASP A 412 24.61 -4.56 -7.90
CA ASP A 412 25.23 -3.25 -8.08
C ASP A 412 24.37 -2.05 -7.69
N SER A 413 23.05 -2.13 -7.51
CA SER A 413 22.24 -0.96 -7.16
C SER A 413 22.60 -0.32 -5.82
N LEU A 414 23.00 -1.12 -4.82
CA LEU A 414 23.40 -0.66 -3.50
C LEU A 414 24.90 -0.80 -3.32
N LYS A 415 25.53 0.16 -2.64
CA LYS A 415 26.97 0.12 -2.34
C LYS A 415 27.22 -0.01 -0.84
N PRO A 416 28.38 -0.54 -0.44
CA PRO A 416 28.80 -0.52 0.95
C PRO A 416 28.89 0.92 1.50
N ALA A 417 28.20 1.19 2.61
CA ALA A 417 28.30 2.42 3.39
C ALA A 417 29.38 2.33 4.48
N GLY A 418 29.70 1.12 4.95
CA GLY A 418 30.78 0.86 5.92
C GLY A 418 30.54 1.43 7.32
N VAL A 419 29.29 1.73 7.67
CA VAL A 419 28.92 2.27 8.99
C VAL A 419 28.89 1.17 10.05
N TYR A 420 28.32 0.01 9.71
CA TYR A 420 28.20 -1.11 10.64
C TYR A 420 29.13 -2.27 10.24
N PRO A 421 29.99 -2.76 11.15
CA PRO A 421 30.88 -3.89 10.85
C PRO A 421 30.13 -5.19 10.50
N SER A 422 28.95 -5.41 11.10
CA SER A 422 28.12 -6.59 10.89
C SER A 422 27.21 -6.49 9.65
N ASN A 423 27.10 -5.35 8.97
CA ASN A 423 26.44 -5.24 7.68
C ASN A 423 26.98 -4.00 6.94
N PRO A 424 27.85 -4.17 5.93
CA PRO A 424 28.52 -3.04 5.32
C PRO A 424 27.63 -2.22 4.38
N TYR A 425 26.42 -2.68 4.02
CA TYR A 425 25.53 -2.00 3.06
C TYR A 425 24.56 -1.02 3.73
N LEU A 426 24.27 -1.19 5.02
CA LEU A 426 23.41 -0.28 5.76
C LEU A 426 24.16 0.99 6.13
N ARG A 427 23.53 2.12 5.85
CA ARG A 427 24.01 3.45 6.23
C ARG A 427 23.51 3.85 7.62
N SER A 428 22.25 3.58 7.92
CA SER A 428 21.66 3.86 9.22
C SER A 428 20.50 2.91 9.51
N VAL A 429 20.29 2.68 10.80
CA VAL A 429 19.07 2.11 11.37
C VAL A 429 18.63 3.06 12.47
N SER A 430 17.34 3.35 12.55
CA SER A 430 16.77 4.25 13.56
C SER A 430 15.49 3.65 14.10
N ALA A 431 15.32 3.59 15.41
CA ALA A 431 14.04 3.23 16.01
C ALA A 431 13.11 4.46 16.08
N VAL A 432 11.80 4.22 16.01
CA VAL A 432 10.77 5.23 16.33
C VAL A 432 10.47 5.22 17.83
N PRO A 433 10.20 6.39 18.46
CA PRO A 433 9.92 6.48 19.89
C PRO A 433 8.53 5.94 20.23
N ASP A 434 8.40 5.47 21.47
CA ASP A 434 7.13 5.10 22.07
C ASP A 434 6.58 6.24 22.94
N GLY A 435 5.26 6.45 22.87
CA GLY A 435 4.59 7.60 23.47
C GLY A 435 4.16 7.35 24.91
N PRO A 436 3.33 8.25 25.48
CA PRO A 436 2.83 8.10 26.85
C PRO A 436 1.66 7.14 26.97
N ARG A 437 1.10 6.66 25.85
CA ARG A 437 -0.05 5.76 25.89
C ARG A 437 0.34 4.44 26.54
N ILE A 438 -0.64 3.85 27.20
CA ILE A 438 -0.48 2.57 27.89
C ILE A 438 -1.66 1.70 27.47
N GLU A 439 -1.34 0.71 26.65
CA GLU A 439 -2.29 -0.24 26.12
C GLU A 439 -2.23 -1.59 26.86
N PRO A 440 -3.37 -2.24 27.08
CA PRO A 440 -3.40 -3.61 27.59
C PRO A 440 -2.83 -4.60 26.55
N ILE A 441 -2.95 -4.28 25.26
CA ILE A 441 -2.40 -5.05 24.15
C ILE A 441 -1.21 -4.27 23.59
N LEU A 442 0.01 -4.77 23.82
CA LEU A 442 1.23 -4.02 23.52
C LEU A 442 1.44 -3.67 22.03
N ILE A 443 0.75 -4.35 21.12
CA ILE A 443 0.83 -4.07 19.67
C ILE A 443 0.02 -2.83 19.25
N HIS A 444 -0.81 -2.32 20.16
CA HIS A 444 -1.58 -1.09 20.00
C HIS A 444 -0.79 0.15 20.43
N GLU A 445 0.38 -0.06 21.05
CA GLU A 445 1.29 1.03 21.43
C GLU A 445 1.87 1.71 20.19
N GLU A 446 2.25 2.97 20.35
CA GLU A 446 2.44 3.92 19.25
C GLU A 446 3.44 3.48 18.21
N ASN A 447 4.55 2.88 18.62
CA ASN A 447 5.64 2.59 17.71
C ASN A 447 5.44 1.31 16.89
N GLU A 448 4.47 0.46 17.22
CA GLU A 448 4.37 -0.90 16.71
C GLU A 448 3.78 -0.97 15.28
N GLY A 449 4.46 -1.70 14.39
CA GLY A 449 3.94 -2.06 13.07
C GLY A 449 4.02 -0.94 12.03
N LEU A 450 5.23 -0.41 11.79
CA LEU A 450 5.45 0.58 10.71
C LEU A 450 5.16 -0.03 9.34
N MET A 451 4.16 0.52 8.65
CA MET A 451 3.67 0.00 7.38
C MET A 451 4.14 0.87 6.22
N ALA A 452 3.63 2.10 6.19
CA ALA A 452 3.86 2.98 5.06
C ALA A 452 5.15 3.78 5.23
N PHE A 453 5.80 4.06 4.11
CA PHE A 453 6.96 4.92 4.04
C PHE A 453 6.79 5.96 2.94
N GLY A 454 7.17 7.21 3.20
CA GLY A 454 7.10 8.27 2.20
C GLY A 454 8.21 9.30 2.36
N LEU A 455 8.70 9.81 1.24
CA LEU A 455 9.76 10.80 1.16
C LEU A 455 9.27 12.02 0.38
N PRO A 456 9.77 13.23 0.69
CA PRO A 456 9.57 14.39 -0.15
C PRO A 456 10.08 14.14 -1.58
N HIS A 457 9.37 14.72 -2.53
CA HIS A 457 9.64 14.60 -3.95
C HIS A 457 10.52 15.73 -4.50
N GLN A 458 10.61 16.86 -3.79
CA GLN A 458 11.47 17.99 -4.13
C GLN A 458 12.75 17.97 -3.30
N SER A 459 13.81 18.62 -3.80
CA SER A 459 15.05 18.79 -3.03
C SER A 459 14.95 19.85 -1.94
N HIS A 460 14.09 20.85 -2.16
CA HIS A 460 13.92 22.00 -1.30
C HIS A 460 12.70 22.82 -1.69
N HIS A 461 12.38 23.81 -0.86
CA HIS A 461 11.62 25.00 -1.26
C HIS A 461 12.38 26.28 -0.93
N CYS A 462 11.99 27.37 -1.59
CA CYS A 462 12.49 28.70 -1.24
C CYS A 462 11.56 29.42 -0.25
N VAL A 463 12.13 30.24 0.63
CA VAL A 463 11.35 31.14 1.49
C VAL A 463 10.42 32.01 0.63
N ASN A 464 9.14 32.05 0.98
CA ASN A 464 8.06 32.71 0.23
C ASN A 464 7.79 32.16 -1.18
N GLN A 465 8.28 30.97 -1.53
CA GLN A 465 7.89 30.27 -2.76
C GLN A 465 6.37 30.18 -2.85
N LYS A 466 5.82 30.29 -4.06
CA LYS A 466 4.40 30.06 -4.31
C LYS A 466 3.98 28.68 -3.79
N GLY A 467 2.93 28.66 -2.97
CA GLY A 467 2.46 27.47 -2.22
C GLY A 467 3.06 27.34 -0.81
N TRP A 468 4.17 28.03 -0.55
CA TRP A 468 4.94 28.01 0.70
C TRP A 468 4.95 29.36 1.43
N VAL A 469 4.15 30.34 0.98
CA VAL A 469 4.00 31.61 1.69
C VAL A 469 3.17 31.37 2.96
N ASN A 470 3.80 31.57 4.11
CA ASN A 470 3.21 31.30 5.42
C ASN A 470 2.63 32.56 6.11
N GLN A 471 2.82 33.75 5.51
CA GLN A 471 2.38 35.03 6.07
C GLN A 471 2.88 35.30 7.51
N GLY A 472 4.10 34.85 7.84
CA GLY A 472 4.70 35.02 9.17
C GLY A 472 4.15 34.07 10.23
N ASP A 473 3.33 33.08 9.85
CA ASP A 473 2.83 32.03 10.72
C ASP A 473 3.56 30.72 10.41
N THR A 474 4.43 30.28 11.33
CA THR A 474 5.25 29.07 11.17
C THR A 474 4.43 27.78 11.05
N SER A 475 3.15 27.84 11.39
CA SER A 475 2.25 26.71 11.30
C SER A 475 1.47 26.57 9.99
N PHE A 476 1.66 27.52 9.07
CA PHE A 476 1.01 27.55 7.76
C PHE A 476 -0.52 27.61 7.79
N ASP A 477 -1.16 27.82 8.94
CA ASP A 477 -2.61 27.98 9.02
C ASP A 477 -3.06 29.21 8.22
N LYS A 478 -2.37 30.34 8.34
CA LYS A 478 -2.68 31.51 7.51
C LYS A 478 -2.44 31.29 6.01
N ALA A 479 -1.58 30.36 5.62
CA ALA A 479 -1.25 30.10 4.22
C ALA A 479 -2.45 29.60 3.39
N VAL A 480 -3.40 28.94 4.04
CA VAL A 480 -4.60 28.37 3.40
C VAL A 480 -5.84 29.27 3.54
N SER A 481 -5.75 30.38 4.28
CA SER A 481 -6.81 31.39 4.34
C SER A 481 -7.01 32.08 2.98
N ALA A 482 -8.13 32.76 2.75
CA ALA A 482 -8.35 33.53 1.52
C ALA A 482 -7.21 34.54 1.24
N ALA A 483 -6.69 35.19 2.29
CA ALA A 483 -5.54 36.09 2.18
C ALA A 483 -4.25 35.33 1.86
N GLY A 484 -4.02 34.17 2.50
CA GLY A 484 -2.88 33.29 2.25
C GLY A 484 -2.85 32.73 0.84
N VAL A 485 -3.98 32.24 0.34
CA VAL A 485 -4.14 31.78 -1.05
C VAL A 485 -3.85 32.92 -2.03
N THR A 486 -4.36 34.12 -1.76
CA THR A 486 -4.08 35.31 -2.57
C THR A 486 -2.59 35.66 -2.57
N ALA A 487 -1.93 35.62 -1.40
CA ALA A 487 -0.50 35.87 -1.28
C ALA A 487 0.34 34.81 -2.00
N ASN A 488 -0.02 33.53 -1.87
CA ASN A 488 0.62 32.44 -2.59
C ASN A 488 0.46 32.63 -4.11
N ASN A 489 -0.74 32.99 -4.58
CA ASN A 489 -0.98 33.24 -6.00
C ASN A 489 -0.20 34.43 -6.55
N SER A 490 0.06 35.44 -5.70
CA SER A 490 0.81 36.65 -6.04
C SER A 490 2.34 36.49 -5.95
N SER A 491 2.83 35.43 -5.30
CA SER A 491 4.28 35.19 -5.19
C SER A 491 4.87 34.82 -6.55
N SER A 492 5.93 35.53 -6.94
CA SER A 492 6.77 35.21 -8.10
C SER A 492 7.96 34.32 -7.75
N VAL A 493 8.13 33.97 -6.47
CA VAL A 493 9.24 33.12 -6.01
C VAL A 493 8.93 31.66 -6.39
N THR A 494 9.90 31.05 -7.05
CA THR A 494 9.89 29.65 -7.49
C THR A 494 11.03 28.87 -6.85
N ALA A 495 11.05 27.54 -6.96
CA ALA A 495 12.18 26.73 -6.48
C ALA A 495 13.52 27.16 -7.12
N ALA A 496 13.52 27.69 -8.34
CA ALA A 496 14.73 28.20 -8.99
C ALA A 496 15.22 29.56 -8.44
N SER A 497 14.48 30.18 -7.52
CA SER A 497 14.78 31.51 -6.98
C SER A 497 15.78 31.50 -5.81
N CYS A 498 16.16 30.32 -5.34
CA CYS A 498 17.18 30.13 -4.32
C CYS A 498 18.14 29.01 -4.72
N THR A 499 19.29 28.98 -4.07
CA THR A 499 20.32 27.95 -4.28
C THR A 499 20.75 27.38 -2.95
N GLU A 500 21.23 26.13 -2.97
CA GLU A 500 21.76 25.45 -1.78
C GLU A 500 22.78 26.34 -1.05
N GLY A 501 22.70 26.37 0.28
CA GLY A 501 23.55 27.19 1.15
C GLY A 501 23.07 28.65 1.34
N SER A 502 22.09 29.13 0.56
CA SER A 502 21.47 30.43 0.82
C SER A 502 20.51 30.37 2.02
N ALA A 503 20.34 31.48 2.75
CA ALA A 503 19.38 31.56 3.85
C ALA A 503 17.90 31.36 3.43
N ASN A 504 17.62 31.47 2.13
CA ASN A 504 16.30 31.26 1.57
C ASN A 504 16.05 29.81 1.11
N TYR A 505 17.04 28.93 1.19
CA TYR A 505 16.97 27.54 0.75
C TYR A 505 16.65 26.62 1.93
N ILE A 506 15.52 25.91 1.86
CA ILE A 506 15.09 24.99 2.91
C ILE A 506 15.06 23.56 2.35
N PRO A 507 16.03 22.69 2.71
CA PRO A 507 16.14 21.33 2.15
C PRO A 507 15.02 20.40 2.60
N HIS A 508 14.67 19.44 1.75
CA HIS A 508 13.71 18.38 2.03
C HIS A 508 14.42 17.02 2.13
N ASP A 509 15.21 16.84 3.19
CA ASP A 509 15.93 15.60 3.45
C ASP A 509 15.18 14.65 4.40
N GLY A 510 13.94 15.00 4.76
CA GLY A 510 13.12 14.28 5.72
C GLY A 510 12.42 13.05 5.16
N ALA A 511 11.72 12.33 6.04
CA ALA A 511 10.93 11.15 5.70
C ALA A 511 9.76 10.97 6.68
N PHE A 512 8.73 10.28 6.20
CA PHE A 512 7.55 9.90 6.95
C PHE A 512 7.47 8.38 7.05
N SER A 513 7.01 7.89 8.18
CA SER A 513 6.61 6.50 8.36
C SER A 513 5.40 6.43 9.26
N ALA A 514 4.50 5.48 9.03
CA ALA A 514 3.29 5.35 9.81
C ALA A 514 3.17 3.99 10.48
N SER A 515 2.82 3.98 11.77
CA SER A 515 2.43 2.76 12.49
C SER A 515 0.97 2.45 12.25
N MET A 516 0.70 1.25 11.76
CA MET A 516 -0.65 0.80 11.46
C MET A 516 -1.45 0.58 12.74
N CYS A 517 -0.95 -0.30 13.62
CA CYS A 517 -1.58 -0.60 14.90
C CYS A 517 -1.23 0.40 15.99
N GLY A 518 -0.08 1.08 15.89
CA GLY A 518 0.19 2.21 16.76
C GLY A 518 -0.63 3.45 16.41
N GLY A 519 -1.11 3.59 15.17
CA GLY A 519 -1.93 4.73 14.77
C GLY A 519 -1.19 6.06 14.70
N VAL A 520 0.13 6.04 14.49
CA VAL A 520 0.97 7.24 14.56
C VAL A 520 1.70 7.47 13.25
N LEU A 521 1.60 8.69 12.73
CA LEU A 521 2.47 9.21 11.71
C LEU A 521 3.73 9.80 12.37
N TYR A 522 4.88 9.27 11.99
CA TYR A 522 6.20 9.72 12.40
C TYR A 522 6.87 10.54 11.30
N TYR A 523 7.72 11.48 11.71
CA TYR A 523 8.56 12.27 10.81
C TYR A 523 10.01 12.34 11.31
N SER A 524 10.96 12.19 10.38
CA SER A 524 12.36 12.54 10.57
C SER A 524 12.72 13.69 9.62
N PRO A 525 13.44 14.74 10.06
CA PRO A 525 13.78 15.85 9.18
C PRO A 525 15.03 15.62 8.31
N ASP A 526 15.84 14.60 8.61
CA ASP A 526 17.05 14.28 7.86
C ASP A 526 17.37 12.78 7.96
N ILE A 527 16.98 12.02 6.92
CA ILE A 527 17.33 10.59 6.83
C ILE A 527 18.74 10.34 6.32
N THR A 528 19.45 11.39 5.89
CA THR A 528 20.78 11.26 5.31
C THR A 528 21.85 11.06 6.39
N LEU A 529 21.53 11.31 7.67
CA LEU A 529 22.44 11.08 8.79
C LEU A 529 22.93 9.62 8.82
N LYS A 530 24.22 9.43 9.04
CA LYS A 530 24.79 8.08 9.22
C LYS A 530 24.41 7.52 10.58
N GLY A 531 24.30 6.21 10.67
CA GLY A 531 24.00 5.49 11.92
C GLY A 531 25.01 5.67 13.07
N ASN A 532 26.14 6.34 12.82
CA ASN A 532 27.16 6.68 13.81
C ASN A 532 27.33 8.20 14.03
N GLU A 533 26.50 9.03 13.41
CA GLU A 533 26.48 10.47 13.62
C GLU A 533 25.50 10.83 14.74
N VAL A 534 25.88 11.75 15.62
CA VAL A 534 25.02 12.19 16.73
C VAL A 534 24.02 13.25 16.24
N ASN A 535 22.73 13.04 16.48
CA ASN A 535 21.68 14.00 16.16
C ASN A 535 21.46 15.04 17.27
N ILE A 536 20.57 16.01 17.01
CA ILE A 536 20.29 17.12 17.94
C ILE A 536 19.69 16.68 19.29
N TYR A 537 19.12 15.48 19.37
CA TYR A 537 18.60 14.88 20.61
C TYR A 537 19.63 13.99 21.32
N GLY A 538 20.86 13.89 20.81
CA GLY A 538 21.94 13.11 21.40
C GLY A 538 21.92 11.61 21.07
N GLY A 539 20.99 11.14 20.24
CA GLY A 539 21.00 9.76 19.73
C GLY A 539 21.84 9.63 18.45
N LEU A 540 22.04 8.40 17.98
CA LEU A 540 22.82 8.11 16.77
C LEU A 540 21.91 7.93 15.55
N GLY A 541 22.29 8.49 14.40
CA GLY A 541 21.54 8.43 13.16
C GLY A 541 20.30 9.36 13.13
N PRO A 542 19.42 9.18 12.13
CA PRO A 542 18.15 9.87 12.06
C PRO A 542 17.34 9.73 13.35
N TYR A 543 16.61 10.77 13.72
CA TYR A 543 15.66 10.74 14.83
C TYR A 543 14.24 10.86 14.31
N TRP A 544 13.29 10.26 15.03
CA TRP A 544 11.88 10.23 14.64
C TRP A 544 11.02 10.88 15.71
N ARG A 545 10.03 11.65 15.26
CA ARG A 545 9.06 12.34 16.13
C ARG A 545 7.66 11.94 15.71
N ALA A 546 6.79 11.68 16.68
CA ALA A 546 5.36 11.52 16.40
C ALA A 546 4.77 12.89 16.04
N VAL A 547 4.12 12.98 14.89
CA VAL A 547 3.56 14.24 14.38
C VAL A 547 2.04 14.24 14.30
N TYR A 548 1.43 13.06 14.25
CA TYR A 548 -0.01 12.90 14.27
C TYR A 548 -0.39 11.51 14.78
N ASP A 549 -1.16 11.45 15.86
CA ASP A 549 -1.66 10.23 16.50
C ASP A 549 -3.17 10.16 16.34
N VAL A 550 -3.67 9.09 15.73
CA VAL A 550 -5.10 8.83 15.57
C VAL A 550 -5.64 7.84 16.60
N GLY A 551 -4.79 7.25 17.44
CA GLY A 551 -5.20 6.28 18.45
C GLY A 551 -4.88 4.84 18.09
N PRO A 552 -4.89 3.94 19.09
CA PRO A 552 -4.50 2.54 18.94
C PRO A 552 -5.30 1.85 17.84
N CYS A 553 -4.65 1.01 17.08
CA CYS A 553 -5.20 0.11 16.07
C CYS A 553 -6.25 0.68 15.13
N THR A 554 -6.12 1.96 14.80
CA THR A 554 -7.00 2.65 13.85
C THR A 554 -6.64 2.37 12.38
N GLY A 555 -5.49 1.75 12.10
CA GLY A 555 -5.13 1.28 10.76
C GLY A 555 -4.59 2.37 9.84
N VAL A 556 -3.57 3.10 10.29
CA VAL A 556 -2.89 4.10 9.45
C VAL A 556 -2.09 3.37 8.37
N SER A 557 -2.50 3.55 7.12
CA SER A 557 -2.05 2.70 6.00
C SER A 557 -1.22 3.46 4.96
N TYR A 558 -1.03 2.86 3.76
CA TYR A 558 -0.20 3.36 2.66
C TYR A 558 -0.62 4.77 2.19
N PHE A 559 0.16 5.77 2.59
CA PHE A 559 -0.06 7.18 2.29
C PHE A 559 0.77 7.65 1.09
N SER A 560 0.39 8.80 0.52
CA SER A 560 1.13 9.46 -0.55
C SER A 560 1.36 10.94 -0.25
N LEU A 561 2.52 11.46 -0.64
CA LEU A 561 2.77 12.91 -0.67
C LEU A 561 2.36 13.51 -2.01
N THR A 562 2.03 14.81 -2.03
CA THR A 562 1.87 15.55 -3.28
C THR A 562 3.23 15.86 -3.90
N ASP A 563 3.31 16.00 -5.23
CA ASP A 563 4.57 16.29 -5.95
C ASP A 563 5.25 17.62 -5.57
N ASP A 564 4.54 18.49 -4.87
CA ASP A 564 5.05 19.75 -4.32
C ASP A 564 5.30 19.72 -2.82
N ASP A 565 5.23 18.54 -2.19
CA ASP A 565 5.49 18.26 -0.79
C ASP A 565 4.64 19.05 0.22
N ARG A 566 3.52 19.63 -0.23
CA ARG A 566 2.67 20.44 0.66
C ARG A 566 1.70 19.61 1.47
N PHE A 567 1.19 18.54 0.89
CA PHE A 567 0.17 17.70 1.52
C PHE A 567 0.55 16.23 1.51
N LEU A 568 0.12 15.52 2.55
CA LEU A 568 0.15 14.07 2.67
C LEU A 568 -1.29 13.55 2.72
N ILE A 569 -1.61 12.56 1.90
CA ILE A 569 -2.94 11.92 1.86
C ILE A 569 -2.86 10.64 2.70
N GLN A 570 -3.47 10.67 3.89
CA GLN A 570 -3.39 9.60 4.87
C GLN A 570 -4.69 8.79 4.92
N PRO A 571 -4.69 7.51 4.50
CA PRO A 571 -5.79 6.61 4.80
C PRO A 571 -5.77 6.16 6.27
N VAL A 572 -6.96 6.09 6.86
CA VAL A 572 -7.25 5.47 8.16
C VAL A 572 -8.31 4.39 7.91
N SER A 573 -7.87 3.13 7.95
CA SER A 573 -8.70 1.97 7.63
C SER A 573 -9.79 1.70 8.66
N GLY A 574 -9.65 2.20 9.89
CA GLY A 574 -10.65 2.04 10.93
C GLY A 574 -10.89 0.56 11.28
N ILE A 575 -9.82 -0.17 11.60
CA ILE A 575 -9.82 -1.65 11.68
C ILE A 575 -10.70 -2.18 12.82
N GLU A 576 -11.09 -1.33 13.76
CA GLU A 576 -12.13 -1.70 14.73
C GLU A 576 -13.52 -1.43 14.19
N SER A 577 -14.48 -2.18 14.70
CA SER A 577 -15.90 -1.98 14.46
C SER A 577 -16.65 -1.88 15.78
N PRO A 578 -17.72 -1.08 15.86
CA PRO A 578 -18.44 -0.94 17.11
C PRO A 578 -19.29 -2.19 17.38
N ALA A 579 -19.30 -2.63 18.64
CA ALA A 579 -20.12 -3.75 19.11
C ALA A 579 -21.63 -3.61 18.83
N SER A 580 -22.11 -2.39 18.58
CA SER A 580 -23.50 -2.09 18.22
C SER A 580 -23.89 -2.48 16.80
N ILE A 581 -22.89 -2.73 15.92
CA ILE A 581 -23.10 -3.13 14.52
C ILE A 581 -22.58 -4.54 14.31
N ASP A 582 -21.35 -4.82 14.75
CA ASP A 582 -20.76 -6.15 14.72
C ASP A 582 -20.68 -6.71 16.13
N PRO A 583 -21.38 -7.82 16.46
CA PRO A 583 -21.24 -8.46 17.78
C PRO A 583 -19.81 -8.88 18.14
N ALA A 584 -18.94 -9.10 17.14
CA ALA A 584 -17.50 -9.35 17.32
C ALA A 584 -16.65 -8.06 17.39
N GLY A 585 -17.27 -6.90 17.20
CA GLY A 585 -16.64 -5.60 17.26
C GLY A 585 -16.14 -5.22 18.66
N SER A 586 -15.25 -4.23 18.72
CA SER A 586 -14.64 -3.75 19.95
C SER A 586 -15.60 -2.86 20.74
N ALA A 587 -15.65 -3.08 22.06
CA ALA A 587 -16.30 -2.17 23.00
C ALA A 587 -15.56 -0.82 23.11
N ASP A 588 -14.31 -0.77 22.67
CA ASP A 588 -13.40 0.37 22.76
C ASP A 588 -13.32 1.16 21.42
N PHE A 589 -14.26 0.98 20.50
CA PHE A 589 -14.29 1.66 19.18
C PHE A 589 -14.24 3.21 19.26
N ASP A 590 -14.74 3.80 20.34
CA ASP A 590 -14.72 5.24 20.61
C ASP A 590 -14.08 5.54 21.98
N ARG A 591 -13.02 4.80 22.33
CA ARG A 591 -12.46 4.83 23.68
C ARG A 591 -11.86 6.18 24.04
N ASP A 592 -10.99 6.73 23.19
CA ASP A 592 -10.31 7.98 23.50
C ASP A 592 -11.05 9.22 23.00
N TYR A 593 -11.73 9.09 21.87
CA TYR A 593 -12.60 10.14 21.35
C TYR A 593 -13.68 9.57 20.42
N PRO A 594 -14.80 10.29 20.24
CA PRO A 594 -15.84 9.85 19.32
C PRO A 594 -15.33 9.69 17.89
N ARG A 595 -15.66 8.55 17.28
CA ARG A 595 -15.31 8.13 15.92
C ARG A 595 -13.83 7.90 15.69
N GLU A 596 -13.12 7.52 16.74
CA GLU A 596 -11.69 7.21 16.70
C GLU A 596 -11.36 6.25 15.56
N HIS A 597 -12.10 5.15 15.48
CA HIS A 597 -11.93 4.10 14.48
C HIS A 597 -12.85 4.24 13.25
N SER A 598 -13.48 5.40 13.03
CA SER A 598 -14.23 5.61 11.79
C SER A 598 -13.29 5.72 10.58
N ARG A 599 -13.63 5.00 9.51
CA ARG A 599 -12.90 4.97 8.24
C ARG A 599 -12.88 6.35 7.61
N ARG A 600 -11.69 6.78 7.19
CA ARG A 600 -11.50 8.12 6.61
C ARG A 600 -10.21 8.25 5.81
N LEU A 601 -10.22 9.19 4.87
CA LEU A 601 -9.02 9.74 4.25
C LEU A 601 -8.79 11.13 4.83
N LEU A 602 -7.54 11.46 5.16
CA LEU A 602 -7.15 12.77 5.64
C LEU A 602 -6.19 13.44 4.65
N THR A 603 -6.36 14.72 4.41
CA THR A 603 -5.35 15.56 3.76
C THR A 603 -4.63 16.35 4.84
N VAL A 604 -3.34 16.06 5.02
CA VAL A 604 -2.48 16.56 6.09
C VAL A 604 -1.51 17.58 5.51
N ASP A 605 -1.51 18.81 6.03
CA ASP A 605 -0.56 19.87 5.67
C ASP A 605 0.77 19.66 6.40
N VAL A 606 1.79 19.25 5.65
CA VAL A 606 3.10 18.87 6.19
C VAL A 606 4.15 19.97 6.04
N ARG A 607 3.78 21.13 5.45
CA ARG A 607 4.69 22.27 5.28
C ARG A 607 5.33 22.75 6.59
N PRO A 608 4.64 22.79 7.75
CA PRO A 608 5.27 23.22 9.00
C PRO A 608 6.47 22.35 9.42
N LEU A 609 6.44 21.05 9.08
CA LEU A 609 7.53 20.11 9.34
C LEU A 609 8.68 20.33 8.35
N LEU A 610 8.37 20.42 7.05
CA LEU A 610 9.40 20.59 6.01
C LEU A 610 10.07 21.98 6.06
N ALA A 611 9.36 23.01 6.53
CA ALA A 611 9.91 24.35 6.78
C ALA A 611 11.04 24.37 7.83
N LYS A 612 11.21 23.29 8.60
CA LYS A 612 12.31 23.12 9.55
C LYS A 612 13.60 22.64 8.89
N GLY A 613 13.58 22.29 7.60
CA GLY A 613 14.74 21.75 6.89
C GLY A 613 15.28 20.50 7.58
N LYS A 614 16.61 20.43 7.77
CA LYS A 614 17.30 19.30 8.41
C LYS A 614 17.01 19.11 9.91
N GLY A 615 16.36 20.07 10.56
CA GLY A 615 16.05 19.98 11.99
C GLY A 615 17.25 19.79 12.93
N ASN A 616 18.45 20.22 12.52
CA ASN A 616 19.71 19.91 13.19
C ASN A 616 20.24 21.02 14.13
N THR A 617 19.43 22.03 14.42
CA THR A 617 19.77 23.12 15.36
C THR A 617 18.66 23.28 16.38
N GLU A 618 18.92 23.93 17.52
CA GLU A 618 17.88 24.21 18.52
C GLU A 618 16.68 25.00 17.96
N ALA A 619 16.92 25.90 17.00
CA ALA A 619 15.85 26.69 16.36
C ALA A 619 15.03 25.87 15.35
N THR A 620 15.66 24.89 14.71
CA THR A 620 15.04 24.10 13.63
C THR A 620 14.60 22.72 14.07
N LYS A 621 15.01 22.20 15.24
CA LYS A 621 14.59 20.88 15.69
C LYS A 621 13.07 20.80 15.80
N ILE A 622 12.54 19.65 15.40
CA ILE A 622 11.10 19.35 15.38
C ILE A 622 10.56 19.32 16.81
N GLN A 623 9.69 20.27 17.14
CA GLN A 623 9.03 20.37 18.44
C GLN A 623 7.77 19.53 18.52
N CYS A 624 7.14 19.25 17.37
CA CYS A 624 5.99 18.35 17.33
C CYS A 624 6.31 17.01 17.99
N ASP A 625 5.34 16.49 18.73
CA ASP A 625 5.48 15.31 19.57
C ASP A 625 4.12 14.67 19.85
N PHE A 626 4.13 13.54 20.52
CA PHE A 626 2.94 12.90 21.07
C PHE A 626 2.08 13.87 21.88
N PRO A 627 0.75 13.69 21.90
CA PRO A 627 -0.08 14.37 22.88
C PRO A 627 0.43 14.06 24.30
N PRO A 628 0.48 15.05 25.22
CA PRO A 628 0.99 14.84 26.58
C PRO A 628 0.26 13.72 27.32
N ALA A 629 0.96 13.09 28.26
CA ALA A 629 0.35 12.11 29.16
C ALA A 629 -0.81 12.71 29.96
N ASN A 630 -1.84 11.90 30.22
CA ASN A 630 -2.93 12.26 31.12
C ASN A 630 -3.28 11.08 32.03
N PRO A 631 -2.68 10.99 33.23
CA PRO A 631 -2.90 9.87 34.16
C PRO A 631 -4.34 9.73 34.69
N SER A 632 -5.19 10.74 34.47
CA SER A 632 -6.62 10.65 34.83
C SER A 632 -7.45 9.87 33.80
N ARG A 633 -6.88 9.61 32.62
CA ARG A 633 -7.51 8.84 31.54
C ARG A 633 -6.98 7.40 31.50
N PRO A 634 -7.80 6.41 31.14
CA PRO A 634 -7.41 4.99 31.14
C PRO A 634 -6.13 4.69 30.36
N ALA A 635 -5.96 5.29 29.18
CA ALA A 635 -4.81 5.06 28.30
C ALA A 635 -3.61 6.00 28.58
N ASN A 636 -3.62 6.76 29.69
CA ASN A 636 -2.55 7.71 30.05
C ASN A 636 -2.19 8.76 28.97
N THR A 637 -3.13 9.16 28.11
CA THR A 637 -2.89 10.13 27.03
C THR A 637 -3.93 11.25 27.02
N SER A 638 -3.54 12.44 26.54
CA SER A 638 -4.44 13.57 26.25
C SER A 638 -4.98 13.58 24.82
N LEU A 639 -4.67 12.55 24.02
CA LEU A 639 -5.26 12.29 22.72
C LEU A 639 -6.78 12.46 22.75
N GLY A 640 -7.34 13.09 21.72
CA GLY A 640 -8.77 13.25 21.57
C GLY A 640 -9.42 14.29 22.49
N LEU A 641 -8.68 14.94 23.40
CA LEU A 641 -9.19 16.10 24.16
C LEU A 641 -9.32 17.32 23.25
N PRO A 642 -10.14 18.33 23.61
CA PRO A 642 -10.20 19.58 22.87
C PRO A 642 -8.82 20.22 22.71
N ALA A 643 -8.47 20.55 21.47
CA ALA A 643 -7.26 21.31 21.14
C ALA A 643 -7.36 22.71 21.75
N SER A 644 -6.24 23.18 22.31
CA SER A 644 -6.11 24.54 22.84
C SER A 644 -5.69 25.54 21.78
N ARG A 645 -5.02 25.07 20.73
CA ARG A 645 -4.51 25.88 19.63
C ARG A 645 -5.59 26.12 18.59
N ALA A 646 -5.94 27.39 18.37
CA ALA A 646 -6.88 27.80 17.34
C ALA A 646 -6.41 27.40 15.92
N ASP A 647 -7.37 27.08 15.05
CA ASP A 647 -7.16 26.92 13.61
C ASP A 647 -7.33 28.28 12.90
N LEU A 648 -6.26 28.76 12.27
CA LEU A 648 -6.22 30.07 11.60
C LEU A 648 -6.45 29.98 10.08
N SER A 649 -6.77 28.80 9.54
CA SER A 649 -7.11 28.60 8.13
C SER A 649 -8.36 29.36 7.68
N GLY A 650 -9.33 29.52 8.60
CA GLY A 650 -10.63 30.13 8.37
C GLY A 650 -11.55 29.27 7.49
N GLY A 651 -12.68 28.79 8.02
CA GLY A 651 -13.79 28.16 7.29
C GLY A 651 -13.51 26.84 6.55
N VAL A 652 -12.28 26.59 6.12
CA VAL A 652 -11.87 25.47 5.26
C VAL A 652 -11.46 24.24 6.08
N SER A 653 -10.79 24.41 7.23
CA SER A 653 -10.40 23.27 8.08
C SER A 653 -10.77 23.33 9.55
N GLY A 654 -11.41 24.42 10.02
CA GLY A 654 -11.66 24.67 11.45
C GLY A 654 -12.50 23.60 12.17
N LYS A 655 -13.18 22.73 11.42
CA LYS A 655 -13.90 21.57 11.96
C LYS A 655 -12.96 20.39 12.22
N PHE A 656 -11.88 20.20 11.47
CA PHE A 656 -11.05 19.00 11.56
C PHE A 656 -10.05 19.04 12.73
N ASN A 657 -9.57 20.22 13.10
CA ASN A 657 -8.45 20.41 14.02
C ASN A 657 -8.87 20.69 15.48
N ILE A 658 -10.08 20.32 15.87
CA ILE A 658 -10.59 20.66 17.22
C ILE A 658 -10.14 19.69 18.31
N LEU A 659 -9.58 18.54 17.95
CA LEU A 659 -9.08 17.52 18.86
C LEU A 659 -7.56 17.52 18.87
N LYS A 660 -6.96 17.15 20.00
CA LYS A 660 -5.52 16.94 20.14
C LYS A 660 -5.14 15.61 19.52
N HIS A 661 -4.22 15.66 18.56
CA HIS A 661 -3.58 14.50 17.94
C HIS A 661 -2.05 14.55 18.07
N ASN A 662 -1.54 15.57 18.76
CA ASN A 662 -0.13 15.84 19.03
C ASN A 662 -0.05 16.86 20.17
N ASN A 663 1.16 17.28 20.53
CA ASN A 663 1.42 18.31 21.54
C ASN A 663 1.08 19.76 21.11
N GLU A 664 0.46 19.95 19.93
CA GLU A 664 0.02 21.25 19.40
C GLU A 664 1.15 22.25 19.11
N ALA A 665 2.41 21.79 19.03
CA ALA A 665 3.54 22.64 18.65
C ALA A 665 3.30 23.33 17.30
N SER A 666 3.94 24.48 17.06
CA SER A 666 3.68 25.27 15.85
C SER A 666 4.07 24.55 14.55
N ASP A 667 5.02 23.62 14.62
CA ASP A 667 5.46 22.79 13.51
C ASP A 667 4.68 21.48 13.37
N CYS A 668 3.69 21.23 14.23
CA CYS A 668 2.79 20.10 14.03
C CYS A 668 1.92 20.28 12.78
N PRO A 669 1.70 19.20 12.01
CA PRO A 669 0.86 19.22 10.83
C PRO A 669 -0.61 19.47 11.17
N ARG A 670 -1.39 19.86 10.17
CA ARG A 670 -2.82 20.20 10.31
C ARG A 670 -3.67 19.47 9.28
N ILE A 671 -4.85 19.04 9.68
CA ILE A 671 -5.82 18.44 8.75
C ILE A 671 -6.47 19.57 7.95
N ARG A 672 -6.50 19.42 6.62
CA ARG A 672 -7.07 20.39 5.69
C ARG A 672 -8.34 19.92 5.02
N GLY A 673 -8.49 18.61 4.89
CA GLY A 673 -9.67 17.97 4.34
C GLY A 673 -9.76 16.54 4.84
N ALA A 674 -10.96 15.99 4.78
CA ALA A 674 -11.19 14.58 5.04
C ALA A 674 -12.26 14.06 4.07
N ILE A 675 -12.25 12.75 3.80
CA ILE A 675 -13.37 11.98 3.26
C ILE A 675 -13.77 10.97 4.32
N GLY A 676 -15.05 10.84 4.64
CA GLY A 676 -15.53 9.93 5.69
C GLY A 676 -16.25 10.63 6.84
N GLN A 677 -16.54 9.91 7.91
CA GLN A 677 -17.41 10.41 9.00
C GLN A 677 -16.91 11.68 9.70
N PHE A 678 -15.63 12.04 9.58
CA PHE A 678 -15.10 13.28 10.13
C PHE A 678 -15.77 14.53 9.53
N GLU A 679 -16.27 14.47 8.29
CA GLU A 679 -16.98 15.57 7.64
C GLU A 679 -18.32 15.92 8.31
N THR A 680 -18.97 14.93 8.93
CA THR A 680 -20.34 15.07 9.46
C THR A 680 -20.41 15.64 10.87
N GLY A 681 -19.28 15.87 11.55
CA GLY A 681 -19.26 16.54 12.84
C GLY A 681 -18.03 16.21 13.70
N PRO A 682 -17.28 17.22 14.17
CA PRO A 682 -16.07 17.01 14.96
C PRO A 682 -16.25 17.13 16.49
N HIS A 683 -17.38 17.66 16.96
CA HIS A 683 -17.55 18.14 18.35
C HIS A 683 -17.82 17.06 19.41
N GLY A 684 -17.73 15.78 19.08
CA GLY A 684 -18.02 14.71 20.05
C GLY A 684 -19.46 14.68 20.59
N THR A 685 -20.34 15.58 20.16
CA THR A 685 -21.80 15.47 20.29
C THR A 685 -22.36 14.98 18.96
N GLY A 686 -22.06 13.72 18.61
CA GLY A 686 -22.56 13.07 17.41
C GLY A 686 -23.49 11.92 17.77
N LEU A 687 -24.54 11.71 16.98
CA LEU A 687 -25.31 10.46 17.02
C LEU A 687 -24.38 9.26 16.72
N VAL A 688 -24.81 8.06 17.16
CA VAL A 688 -24.20 6.74 16.91
C VAL A 688 -23.54 6.69 15.52
N THR A 689 -22.36 6.08 15.43
CA THR A 689 -21.68 5.75 14.15
C THR A 689 -22.72 5.34 13.11
N SER A 690 -22.98 6.21 12.14
CA SER A 690 -23.99 5.95 11.12
C SER A 690 -23.38 5.12 10.01
N VAL A 691 -23.94 3.94 9.77
CA VAL A 691 -23.66 3.13 8.58
C VAL A 691 -23.91 3.96 7.32
N SER A 692 -23.21 3.66 6.21
CA SER A 692 -23.59 4.17 4.90
C SER A 692 -25.11 4.03 4.67
N ASN A 693 -25.75 5.05 4.09
CA ASN A 693 -27.21 5.08 3.92
C ASN A 693 -27.72 4.09 2.85
N ASN A 694 -26.84 3.42 2.12
CA ASN A 694 -27.19 2.42 1.11
C ASN A 694 -26.98 0.99 1.65
N VAL A 695 -27.98 0.46 2.35
CA VAL A 695 -28.02 -0.93 2.83
C VAL A 695 -28.79 -1.87 1.87
N SER A 696 -29.22 -1.37 0.72
CA SER A 696 -30.12 -2.10 -0.19
C SER A 696 -29.42 -2.99 -1.22
N GLN A 697 -28.11 -2.82 -1.43
CA GLN A 697 -27.34 -3.64 -2.36
C GLN A 697 -26.83 -4.90 -1.63
N PRO A 698 -27.19 -6.11 -2.08
CA PRO A 698 -26.66 -7.33 -1.50
C PRO A 698 -25.19 -7.54 -1.90
N GLY A 699 -24.33 -7.80 -0.93
CA GLY A 699 -22.94 -8.22 -1.16
C GLY A 699 -22.82 -9.74 -1.34
N VAL A 700 -21.59 -10.19 -1.57
CA VAL A 700 -21.26 -11.62 -1.61
C VAL A 700 -20.97 -12.10 -0.19
N GLY A 701 -21.70 -13.13 0.25
CA GLY A 701 -21.52 -13.71 1.58
C GLY A 701 -20.09 -14.22 1.81
N TYR A 702 -19.61 -14.12 3.03
CA TYR A 702 -18.21 -14.37 3.37
C TYR A 702 -18.05 -15.15 4.68
N HIS A 703 -16.98 -15.95 4.77
CA HIS A 703 -16.65 -16.72 5.97
C HIS A 703 -15.64 -15.99 6.85
N ARG A 704 -16.06 -15.60 8.05
CA ARG A 704 -15.13 -15.18 9.11
C ARG A 704 -14.54 -16.42 9.78
N LEU A 705 -13.68 -17.15 9.05
CA LEU A 705 -13.00 -18.35 9.59
C LEU A 705 -12.24 -18.03 10.90
N ALA A 706 -11.82 -16.78 11.01
CA ALA A 706 -11.32 -16.10 12.17
C ALA A 706 -12.17 -16.23 13.45
N GLU A 707 -13.47 -15.99 13.31
CA GLU A 707 -14.43 -15.90 14.40
C GLU A 707 -14.98 -17.28 14.78
N VAL A 708 -14.58 -18.35 14.08
CA VAL A 708 -15.03 -19.72 14.34
C VAL A 708 -14.79 -20.11 15.79
N VAL A 709 -13.61 -19.85 16.35
CA VAL A 709 -13.29 -20.24 17.73
C VAL A 709 -14.07 -19.38 18.75
N PRO A 710 -14.03 -18.03 18.70
CA PRO A 710 -14.83 -17.18 19.59
C PRO A 710 -16.34 -17.45 19.51
N GLU A 711 -16.90 -17.55 18.30
CA GLU A 711 -18.34 -17.67 18.09
C GLU A 711 -18.87 -19.07 18.41
N LEU A 712 -18.06 -20.13 18.24
CA LEU A 712 -18.41 -21.46 18.75
C LEU A 712 -18.42 -21.50 20.28
N LEU A 713 -17.48 -20.80 20.94
CA LEU A 713 -17.45 -20.68 22.40
C LEU A 713 -18.66 -19.89 22.93
N ASN A 714 -19.13 -18.90 22.17
CA ASN A 714 -20.30 -18.07 22.50
C ASN A 714 -21.63 -18.62 21.93
N LEU A 715 -21.61 -19.78 21.27
CA LEU A 715 -22.77 -20.41 20.61
C LEU A 715 -23.49 -19.52 19.57
N ASN A 716 -22.76 -18.59 18.93
CA ASN A 716 -23.30 -17.63 17.96
C ASN A 716 -22.78 -17.91 16.53
N VAL A 717 -23.25 -19.01 15.94
CA VAL A 717 -22.82 -19.45 14.59
C VAL A 717 -23.14 -18.42 13.49
N ALA A 718 -24.10 -17.52 13.72
CA ALA A 718 -24.44 -16.43 12.80
C ALA A 718 -23.30 -15.40 12.63
N GLY A 719 -22.35 -15.33 13.57
CA GLY A 719 -21.14 -14.50 13.45
C GLY A 719 -20.03 -15.12 12.60
N ILE A 720 -20.13 -16.39 12.19
CA ILE A 720 -19.10 -17.07 11.38
C ILE A 720 -19.38 -16.89 9.88
N LEU A 721 -20.65 -16.86 9.51
CA LEU A 721 -21.12 -16.78 8.14
C LEU A 721 -21.79 -15.43 7.91
N LEU A 722 -21.07 -14.49 7.30
CA LEU A 722 -21.69 -13.25 6.87
C LEU A 722 -22.53 -13.52 5.63
N ASN A 723 -23.81 -13.19 5.70
CA ASN A 723 -24.71 -13.29 4.55
C ASN A 723 -24.65 -12.01 3.69
N SER A 724 -25.38 -12.02 2.58
CA SER A 724 -25.43 -10.90 1.62
C SER A 724 -25.97 -9.58 2.20
N THR A 725 -26.70 -9.62 3.33
CA THR A 725 -27.19 -8.41 4.03
C THR A 725 -26.16 -7.82 4.99
N GLN A 726 -25.17 -8.61 5.42
CA GLN A 726 -24.04 -8.17 6.25
C GLN A 726 -22.85 -7.71 5.41
N THR A 727 -22.73 -8.23 4.18
CA THR A 727 -21.68 -7.88 3.20
C THR A 727 -22.15 -6.85 2.18
N GLY A 728 -23.39 -6.35 2.30
CA GLY A 728 -23.95 -5.38 1.38
C GLY A 728 -23.77 -3.94 1.85
N GLY A 729 -23.35 -3.06 0.95
CA GLY A 729 -23.56 -1.62 1.11
C GLY A 729 -22.45 -0.76 0.54
N GLU A 730 -22.76 -0.04 -0.53
CA GLU A 730 -21.83 0.89 -1.18
C GLU A 730 -21.61 2.18 -0.37
N PRO A 731 -20.46 2.87 -0.55
CA PRO A 731 -20.22 4.18 0.03
C PRO A 731 -20.93 5.28 -0.78
N SER A 732 -22.25 5.46 -0.64
CA SER A 732 -22.87 6.73 -1.03
C SER A 732 -24.25 7.01 -0.45
N GLY A 733 -24.48 8.30 -0.15
CA GLY A 733 -25.76 8.87 0.26
C GLY A 733 -26.66 9.22 -0.92
N ILE A 734 -27.97 9.05 -0.73
CA ILE A 734 -29.05 9.26 -1.70
C ILE A 734 -29.67 10.66 -1.68
N SER A 735 -28.91 11.73 -1.43
CA SER A 735 -29.46 13.09 -1.47
C SER A 735 -28.57 14.07 -2.22
N SER A 736 -29.23 15.02 -2.89
CA SER A 736 -28.75 15.97 -3.90
C SER A 736 -27.70 17.00 -3.42
N GLY A 737 -26.87 16.67 -2.44
CA GLY A 737 -25.62 17.35 -2.12
C GLY A 737 -24.42 16.48 -2.53
N PRO A 738 -23.17 16.98 -2.47
CA PRO A 738 -22.00 16.12 -2.59
C PRO A 738 -22.16 14.98 -1.56
N GLY A 739 -22.21 13.73 -2.05
CA GLY A 739 -22.43 12.56 -1.22
C GLY A 739 -21.45 12.56 -0.05
N SER A 740 -21.92 12.25 1.16
CA SER A 740 -21.19 12.46 2.43
C SER A 740 -19.88 11.67 2.60
N GLY A 741 -19.40 10.99 1.54
CA GLY A 741 -18.16 10.22 1.56
C GLY A 741 -18.06 9.21 2.68
N ASN A 742 -19.17 8.71 3.23
CA ASN A 742 -19.15 7.85 4.41
C ASN A 742 -18.60 6.46 4.04
N LEU A 743 -17.42 6.13 4.58
CA LEU A 743 -16.66 4.92 4.26
C LEU A 743 -16.97 3.75 5.22
N ASN A 744 -17.83 3.97 6.22
CA ASN A 744 -18.31 2.90 7.12
C ASN A 744 -19.47 2.12 6.47
N SER A 745 -19.20 1.37 5.39
CA SER A 745 -20.12 0.35 4.85
C SER A 745 -20.30 -0.80 5.84
N LEU A 746 -21.40 -1.56 5.72
CA LEU A 746 -21.59 -2.75 6.57
C LEU A 746 -20.47 -3.75 6.34
N GLN A 747 -20.07 -3.97 5.09
CA GLN A 747 -18.98 -4.88 4.76
C GLN A 747 -17.68 -4.43 5.42
N ASN A 748 -17.26 -3.16 5.25
CA ASN A 748 -16.06 -2.66 5.93
C ASN A 748 -16.12 -2.82 7.45
N LEU A 749 -17.30 -2.65 8.07
CA LEU A 749 -17.48 -2.85 9.51
C LEU A 749 -17.38 -4.34 9.89
N TYR A 750 -18.06 -5.25 9.22
CA TYR A 750 -18.01 -6.68 9.56
C TYR A 750 -16.69 -7.36 9.18
N THR A 751 -15.98 -6.85 8.17
CA THR A 751 -14.68 -7.37 7.72
C THR A 751 -13.53 -6.57 8.30
N HIS A 752 -13.76 -5.58 9.18
CA HIS A 752 -12.66 -4.78 9.76
C HIS A 752 -11.75 -4.10 8.72
N GLY A 753 -12.24 -3.92 7.49
CA GLY A 753 -11.49 -3.34 6.38
C GLY A 753 -11.83 -1.87 6.18
N GLY A 754 -11.18 -1.22 5.22
CA GLY A 754 -11.41 0.18 4.91
C GLY A 754 -10.33 0.72 3.98
N PRO A 755 -10.21 2.06 3.86
CA PRO A 755 -9.19 2.67 3.02
C PRO A 755 -7.79 2.25 3.47
N HIS A 756 -7.02 1.66 2.57
CA HIS A 756 -5.69 1.14 2.88
C HIS A 756 -4.61 1.71 1.95
N PHE A 757 -4.89 1.72 0.65
CA PHE A 757 -3.96 2.20 -0.36
C PHE A 757 -4.34 3.59 -0.85
N THR A 758 -3.36 4.47 -1.07
CA THR A 758 -3.56 5.76 -1.73
C THR A 758 -2.46 6.08 -2.72
N LEU A 759 -2.82 6.75 -3.82
CA LEU A 759 -1.87 7.28 -4.80
C LEU A 759 -2.40 8.57 -5.44
N VAL A 760 -1.58 9.62 -5.47
CA VAL A 760 -1.91 10.89 -6.15
C VAL A 760 -1.82 10.72 -7.67
N ASP A 761 -2.79 11.29 -8.40
CA ASP A 761 -2.78 11.34 -9.87
C ASP A 761 -1.68 12.30 -10.34
N ARG A 762 -0.63 11.70 -10.90
CA ARG A 762 0.52 12.41 -11.47
C ARG A 762 0.45 12.53 -12.99
N VAL A 763 -0.51 11.88 -13.63
CA VAL A 763 -0.64 11.86 -15.09
C VAL A 763 -1.52 13.02 -15.57
N GLY A 764 -2.56 13.34 -14.80
CA GLY A 764 -3.61 14.27 -15.19
C GLY A 764 -4.55 13.67 -16.23
N TYR A 765 -5.43 14.50 -16.76
CA TYR A 765 -6.53 14.10 -17.65
C TYR A 765 -6.88 15.22 -18.62
N GLN A 766 -7.67 14.94 -19.66
CA GLN A 766 -8.11 15.96 -20.60
C GLN A 766 -8.87 17.08 -19.86
N ALA A 767 -8.53 18.34 -20.12
CA ALA A 767 -9.22 19.47 -19.48
C ALA A 767 -10.74 19.37 -19.67
N THR A 768 -11.51 19.56 -18.59
CA THR A 768 -12.98 19.55 -18.65
C THR A 768 -13.49 20.77 -19.42
N PRO A 769 -14.77 20.79 -19.85
CA PRO A 769 -15.38 21.98 -20.45
C PRO A 769 -15.28 23.24 -19.58
N GLN A 770 -15.15 23.08 -18.26
CA GLN A 770 -14.96 24.17 -17.29
C GLN A 770 -13.50 24.63 -17.17
N GLY A 771 -12.58 24.02 -17.93
CA GLY A 771 -11.14 24.33 -17.90
C GLY A 771 -10.38 23.71 -16.73
N THR A 772 -11.00 22.78 -15.98
CA THR A 772 -10.35 22.09 -14.86
C THR A 772 -9.54 20.90 -15.36
N GLY A 773 -8.39 20.63 -14.74
CA GLY A 773 -7.52 19.50 -15.09
C GLY A 773 -6.48 19.87 -16.15
N GLY A 774 -6.15 18.91 -17.00
CA GLY A 774 -5.04 18.98 -17.96
C GLY A 774 -3.99 17.92 -17.65
N TYR A 775 -3.37 17.39 -18.71
CA TYR A 775 -2.24 16.47 -18.55
C TYR A 775 -1.07 17.17 -17.90
N LEU A 776 -0.49 16.51 -16.90
CA LEU A 776 0.67 17.03 -16.20
C LEU A 776 1.93 16.84 -17.04
N ASP A 777 2.82 17.83 -16.98
CA ASP A 777 4.14 17.76 -17.57
C ASP A 777 5.05 16.93 -16.64
N LEU A 778 5.34 15.70 -17.07
CA LEU A 778 6.14 14.73 -16.31
C LEU A 778 7.64 14.95 -16.48
N SER A 779 8.06 15.95 -17.27
CA SER A 779 9.46 16.26 -17.45
C SER A 779 10.04 16.88 -16.17
N PRO A 780 11.22 16.43 -15.71
CA PRO A 780 11.87 17.08 -14.58
C PRO A 780 12.15 18.56 -14.86
N LEU A 781 11.94 19.41 -13.87
CA LEU A 781 12.52 20.74 -13.85
C LEU A 781 13.99 20.59 -13.46
N THR A 782 14.90 21.02 -14.34
CA THR A 782 16.34 21.10 -14.00
C THR A 782 16.61 22.43 -13.33
N LEU A 783 17.08 22.37 -12.09
CA LEU A 783 17.47 23.52 -11.27
C LEU A 783 18.86 24.04 -11.68
N PRO A 784 19.23 25.27 -11.30
CA PRO A 784 20.54 25.85 -11.66
C PRO A 784 21.75 25.02 -11.18
N ASN A 785 21.59 24.24 -10.11
CA ASN A 785 22.63 23.34 -9.57
C ASN A 785 22.69 21.97 -10.28
N GLY A 786 21.83 21.73 -11.28
CA GLY A 786 21.74 20.48 -12.02
C GLY A 786 20.81 19.44 -11.41
N ASP A 787 20.26 19.69 -10.21
CA ASP A 787 19.24 18.83 -9.61
C ASP A 787 17.98 18.82 -10.46
N LYS A 788 17.26 17.71 -10.38
CA LYS A 788 15.99 17.51 -11.07
C LYS A 788 14.90 17.35 -10.04
N VAL A 789 13.82 18.09 -10.21
CA VAL A 789 12.63 18.00 -9.35
C VAL A 789 11.39 17.75 -10.21
N PRO A 790 10.35 17.10 -9.66
CA PRO A 790 9.07 16.98 -10.35
C PRO A 790 8.55 18.35 -10.75
N ARG A 791 8.01 18.44 -11.96
CA ARG A 791 7.46 19.68 -12.48
C ARG A 791 5.97 19.74 -12.17
N ASN A 792 5.55 20.83 -11.53
CA ASN A 792 4.15 21.05 -11.16
C ASN A 792 3.42 21.94 -12.20
N THR A 793 3.46 21.56 -13.48
CA THR A 793 2.83 22.31 -14.59
C THR A 793 2.02 21.39 -15.51
N LEU A 794 1.12 21.97 -16.29
CA LEU A 794 0.47 21.30 -17.41
C LEU A 794 1.40 21.24 -18.62
N VAL A 795 1.18 20.27 -19.51
CA VAL A 795 1.81 20.24 -20.85
C VAL A 795 1.51 21.58 -21.56
N GLY A 796 2.55 22.23 -22.08
CA GLY A 796 2.41 23.55 -22.72
C GLY A 796 2.53 24.76 -21.77
N GLY A 797 2.85 24.56 -20.48
CA GLY A 797 3.62 25.54 -19.71
C GLY A 797 2.91 26.44 -18.70
N GLN A 798 1.68 26.15 -18.27
CA GLN A 798 1.08 26.85 -17.11
C GLN A 798 1.20 26.02 -15.82
N PRO A 799 1.42 26.63 -14.64
CA PRO A 799 1.35 25.93 -13.35
C PRO A 799 0.04 25.18 -13.19
N ALA A 800 0.10 23.94 -12.71
CA ALA A 800 -1.10 23.15 -12.49
C ALA A 800 -1.85 23.70 -11.27
N THR A 801 -3.00 24.34 -11.50
CA THR A 801 -3.84 24.98 -10.48
C THR A 801 -5.19 24.28 -10.30
N GLY A 802 -5.92 24.62 -9.24
CA GLY A 802 -7.27 24.10 -9.00
C GLY A 802 -7.24 22.75 -8.28
N THR A 803 -7.95 21.77 -8.82
CA THR A 803 -8.18 20.46 -8.17
C THR A 803 -7.24 19.39 -8.72
N ALA A 804 -6.60 18.65 -7.83
CA ALA A 804 -5.90 17.40 -8.13
C ALA A 804 -6.72 16.19 -7.66
N ARG A 805 -6.37 15.00 -8.13
CA ARG A 805 -7.05 13.75 -7.81
C ARG A 805 -6.11 12.78 -7.13
N TYR A 806 -6.67 11.84 -6.40
CA TYR A 806 -5.96 10.66 -5.91
C TYR A 806 -6.92 9.47 -5.92
N VAL A 807 -6.38 8.27 -6.03
CA VAL A 807 -7.14 7.03 -5.82
C VAL A 807 -6.99 6.60 -4.37
N PHE A 808 -8.04 5.97 -3.84
CA PHE A 808 -7.92 5.16 -2.66
C PHE A 808 -8.70 3.85 -2.82
N ILE A 809 -8.19 2.78 -2.21
CA ILE A 809 -8.79 1.44 -2.30
C ILE A 809 -9.26 1.02 -0.91
N GLN A 810 -10.50 0.58 -0.83
CA GLN A 810 -11.12 0.06 0.38
C GLN A 810 -10.97 -1.46 0.44
N TYR A 811 -9.76 -1.90 0.76
CA TYR A 811 -9.41 -3.31 0.89
C TYR A 811 -8.34 -3.43 1.96
N PHE A 812 -8.36 -4.50 2.74
CA PHE A 812 -7.27 -4.83 3.65
C PHE A 812 -6.83 -6.27 3.39
N VAL A 813 -5.56 -6.61 3.64
CA VAL A 813 -4.98 -7.93 3.29
C VAL A 813 -5.75 -9.08 3.93
N GLU A 814 -6.17 -10.04 3.12
CA GLU A 814 -6.82 -11.27 3.58
C GLU A 814 -5.79 -12.39 3.83
N LEU A 815 -5.49 -12.65 5.10
CA LEU A 815 -4.51 -13.67 5.49
C LEU A 815 -5.15 -15.05 5.81
N ASN A 816 -6.39 -15.35 5.38
CA ASN A 816 -7.12 -16.58 5.76
C ASN A 816 -6.37 -17.91 5.60
N HIS A 817 -5.39 -17.94 4.70
CA HIS A 817 -4.53 -19.08 4.43
C HIS A 817 -3.49 -19.37 5.53
N ILE A 818 -3.20 -18.46 6.48
CA ILE A 818 -2.26 -18.75 7.59
C ILE A 818 -2.91 -19.51 8.76
N GLY A 819 -4.19 -19.90 8.66
CA GLY A 819 -4.86 -20.79 9.61
C GLY A 819 -4.96 -20.28 11.06
N GLY A 820 -4.57 -19.03 11.29
CA GLY A 820 -4.80 -18.33 12.56
C GLY A 820 -6.22 -17.78 12.60
N ALA A 821 -6.79 -17.69 13.80
CA ALA A 821 -7.95 -16.84 14.00
C ALA A 821 -7.61 -15.43 13.46
N GLY A 822 -8.59 -14.73 12.89
CA GLY A 822 -8.54 -13.28 12.68
C GLY A 822 -8.10 -12.66 11.37
N THR A 823 -7.76 -13.45 10.38
CA THR A 823 -7.10 -12.96 9.17
C THR A 823 -8.04 -12.45 8.06
N GLY A 824 -9.33 -12.34 8.35
CA GLY A 824 -10.39 -12.06 7.37
C GLY A 824 -10.73 -10.59 7.26
N SER A 825 -9.71 -9.73 7.11
CA SER A 825 -9.94 -8.35 6.72
C SER A 825 -9.86 -8.21 5.22
N ASP A 826 -10.86 -7.57 4.64
CA ASP A 826 -11.19 -7.69 3.22
C ASP A 826 -11.75 -6.37 2.68
N GLY A 827 -12.39 -5.57 3.54
CA GLY A 827 -13.05 -4.34 3.14
C GLY A 827 -14.25 -4.59 2.21
N ASP A 828 -14.80 -3.51 1.68
CA ASP A 828 -15.86 -3.52 0.67
C ASP A 828 -15.33 -3.59 -0.77
N ARG A 829 -14.02 -3.79 -0.92
CA ARG A 829 -13.30 -4.03 -2.18
C ARG A 829 -13.57 -2.98 -3.26
N THR A 830 -13.95 -1.77 -2.85
CA THR A 830 -14.21 -0.67 -3.75
C THR A 830 -12.97 0.16 -4.06
N ILE A 831 -12.94 0.74 -5.25
CA ILE A 831 -11.94 1.71 -5.69
C ILE A 831 -12.62 3.06 -5.85
N CYS A 832 -12.09 4.06 -5.18
CA CYS A 832 -12.66 5.40 -5.16
C CYS A 832 -11.66 6.43 -5.67
N LEU A 833 -12.16 7.54 -6.22
CA LEU A 833 -11.36 8.72 -6.51
C LEU A 833 -11.70 9.84 -5.52
N GLY A 834 -10.67 10.40 -4.90
CA GLY A 834 -10.75 11.65 -4.15
C GLY A 834 -10.28 12.83 -4.98
N LYS A 835 -10.77 14.02 -4.65
CA LYS A 835 -10.37 15.31 -5.22
C LYS A 835 -9.88 16.20 -4.09
N PHE A 836 -8.76 16.88 -4.27
CA PHE A 836 -8.29 17.90 -3.34
C PHE A 836 -7.95 19.21 -4.03
N ASP A 837 -8.25 20.32 -3.37
CA ASP A 837 -7.86 21.66 -3.79
C ASP A 837 -6.36 21.85 -3.54
N LYS A 838 -5.60 22.13 -4.60
CA LYS A 838 -4.14 22.28 -4.51
C LYS A 838 -3.72 23.51 -3.71
N ALA A 839 -4.57 24.50 -3.46
CA ALA A 839 -4.18 25.69 -2.69
C ALA A 839 -4.37 25.47 -1.19
N THR A 840 -5.45 24.81 -0.81
CA THR A 840 -5.95 24.72 0.56
C THR A 840 -5.81 23.33 1.18
N GLY A 841 -5.76 22.27 0.36
CA GLY A 841 -5.82 20.88 0.82
C GLY A 841 -7.23 20.42 1.21
N ALA A 842 -8.27 21.22 0.91
CA ALA A 842 -9.65 20.79 1.10
C ALA A 842 -9.99 19.65 0.14
N THR A 843 -10.69 18.63 0.64
CA THR A 843 -10.82 17.35 -0.07
C THR A 843 -12.26 16.84 -0.05
N VAL A 844 -12.67 16.16 -1.13
CA VAL A 844 -14.00 15.58 -1.32
C VAL A 844 -13.93 14.28 -2.13
N LEU A 845 -14.91 13.39 -1.95
CA LEU A 845 -15.11 12.22 -2.81
C LEU A 845 -15.56 12.64 -4.22
N ASP A 846 -14.98 12.04 -5.25
CA ASP A 846 -15.44 12.21 -6.64
C ASP A 846 -16.64 11.31 -6.93
N THR A 847 -17.84 11.79 -6.60
CA THR A 847 -19.09 11.03 -6.81
C THR A 847 -19.49 10.86 -8.29
N SER A 848 -18.71 11.43 -9.22
CA SER A 848 -18.91 11.19 -10.66
C SER A 848 -18.15 9.98 -11.19
N PHE A 849 -17.23 9.43 -10.39
CA PHE A 849 -16.55 8.17 -10.68
C PHE A 849 -17.43 7.04 -10.16
N THR A 850 -18.16 6.38 -11.05
CA THR A 850 -19.23 5.45 -10.69
C THR A 850 -19.02 4.07 -11.28
N ASP A 851 -19.39 3.04 -10.53
CA ASP A 851 -19.45 1.66 -10.98
C ASP A 851 -20.36 1.49 -12.20
N GLU A 852 -19.89 0.74 -13.20
CA GLU A 852 -20.61 0.56 -14.46
C GLU A 852 -21.82 -0.37 -14.38
N LEU A 853 -21.92 -1.19 -13.34
CA LEU A 853 -23.03 -2.12 -13.12
C LEU A 853 -24.05 -1.55 -12.13
N LEU A 854 -23.56 -0.87 -11.09
CA LEU A 854 -24.39 -0.37 -9.99
C LEU A 854 -24.80 1.10 -10.17
N GLY A 855 -24.04 1.89 -10.93
CA GLY A 855 -24.27 3.33 -11.09
C GLY A 855 -24.01 4.14 -9.82
N THR A 856 -23.36 3.54 -8.82
CA THR A 856 -23.01 4.17 -7.54
C THR A 856 -21.58 4.74 -7.58
N PRO A 857 -21.26 5.80 -6.82
CA PRO A 857 -19.89 6.25 -6.60
C PRO A 857 -18.96 5.14 -6.14
N CYS A 858 -17.70 5.22 -6.58
CA CYS A 858 -16.69 4.16 -6.47
C CYS A 858 -16.99 2.96 -7.37
N VAL A 859 -15.97 2.17 -7.69
CA VAL A 859 -16.07 0.97 -8.53
C VAL A 859 -15.96 -0.23 -7.62
N ASP A 860 -16.99 -1.06 -7.61
CA ASP A 860 -17.12 -2.22 -6.77
C ASP A 860 -16.62 -3.47 -7.53
N PHE A 861 -15.65 -4.16 -6.94
CA PHE A 861 -15.03 -5.34 -7.53
C PHE A 861 -15.68 -6.67 -7.08
N ASP A 862 -16.59 -6.67 -6.11
CA ASP A 862 -17.15 -7.89 -5.52
C ASP A 862 -18.65 -7.89 -5.24
N SER A 863 -19.43 -6.91 -5.72
CA SER A 863 -20.90 -7.02 -5.70
C SER A 863 -21.40 -8.33 -6.31
N ALA A 864 -22.61 -8.72 -5.91
CA ALA A 864 -23.37 -9.80 -6.55
C ALA A 864 -23.53 -9.61 -8.08
N ALA A 865 -23.46 -8.36 -8.57
CA ALA A 865 -23.48 -8.09 -10.01
C ALA A 865 -22.22 -8.63 -10.72
N ARG A 866 -21.08 -8.72 -10.04
CA ARG A 866 -19.80 -9.21 -10.58
C ARG A 866 -19.75 -10.73 -10.72
N ASP A 867 -20.58 -11.50 -10.00
CA ASP A 867 -20.60 -12.97 -10.03
C ASP A 867 -20.84 -13.55 -11.43
N ALA A 868 -21.81 -12.98 -12.15
CA ALA A 868 -22.15 -13.39 -13.51
C ALA A 868 -21.57 -12.47 -14.58
N TRP A 869 -20.78 -11.46 -14.17
CA TRP A 869 -20.28 -10.46 -15.09
C TRP A 869 -19.17 -10.99 -15.99
N LEU A 870 -19.29 -10.71 -17.28
CA LEU A 870 -18.25 -10.98 -18.25
C LEU A 870 -17.22 -9.85 -18.19
N TRP A 871 -16.20 -10.03 -17.35
CA TRP A 871 -15.07 -9.09 -17.29
C TRP A 871 -14.47 -8.89 -18.69
N PRO A 872 -14.22 -7.64 -19.13
CA PRO A 872 -13.65 -7.36 -20.44
C PRO A 872 -12.20 -7.86 -20.52
N GLY A 873 -11.72 -8.09 -21.73
CA GLY A 873 -10.37 -8.62 -21.95
C GLY A 873 -10.30 -10.13 -21.71
N ALA A 874 -9.24 -10.58 -21.03
CA ALA A 874 -8.92 -12.00 -20.95
C ALA A 874 -9.60 -12.74 -19.77
N ARG A 875 -10.03 -12.03 -18.72
CA ARG A 875 -10.54 -12.66 -17.48
C ARG A 875 -11.79 -13.52 -17.70
N GLY A 876 -12.80 -13.03 -18.44
CA GLY A 876 -14.07 -13.74 -18.64
C GLY A 876 -14.97 -13.76 -17.39
N VAL A 877 -15.92 -14.70 -17.32
CA VAL A 877 -16.86 -14.84 -16.17
C VAL A 877 -16.19 -15.62 -15.04
N LYS A 878 -15.54 -14.92 -14.11
CA LYS A 878 -14.82 -15.51 -12.95
C LYS A 878 -15.22 -14.92 -11.60
N GLY A 879 -16.34 -14.20 -11.56
CA GLY A 879 -16.88 -13.59 -10.35
C GLY A 879 -16.10 -12.38 -9.85
N GLY A 880 -16.38 -11.98 -8.61
CA GLY A 880 -15.74 -10.84 -7.94
C GLY A 880 -14.21 -10.92 -7.84
N ALA A 881 -13.62 -9.83 -7.39
CA ALA A 881 -12.18 -9.61 -7.30
C ALA A 881 -11.81 -8.75 -6.09
N LYS A 882 -10.53 -8.76 -5.69
CA LYS A 882 -10.04 -7.98 -4.55
C LYS A 882 -8.90 -7.06 -4.99
N PRO A 883 -9.14 -5.75 -5.14
CA PRO A 883 -8.11 -4.81 -5.55
C PRO A 883 -7.21 -4.42 -4.37
N HIS A 884 -5.89 -4.31 -4.58
CA HIS A 884 -4.96 -3.96 -3.49
C HIS A 884 -4.13 -2.71 -3.78
N ALA A 885 -3.50 -2.65 -4.95
CA ALA A 885 -2.66 -1.53 -5.35
C ALA A 885 -3.04 -1.04 -6.74
N ALA A 886 -2.70 0.21 -7.04
CA ALA A 886 -3.00 0.80 -8.31
C ALA A 886 -1.98 1.85 -8.78
N ALA A 887 -1.95 2.08 -10.10
CA ALA A 887 -1.12 3.08 -10.74
C ALA A 887 -1.93 3.90 -11.75
N PHE A 888 -1.89 5.23 -11.65
CA PHE A 888 -2.41 6.09 -12.71
C PHE A 888 -1.49 6.02 -13.92
N GLU A 889 -2.03 5.80 -15.11
CA GLU A 889 -1.24 5.66 -16.33
C GLU A 889 -1.94 6.26 -17.54
N ARG A 890 -1.17 6.56 -18.59
CA ARG A 890 -1.68 6.77 -19.96
C ARG A 890 -0.64 6.35 -20.99
N ASP A 891 -1.10 6.13 -22.21
CA ASP A 891 -0.20 5.94 -23.35
C ASP A 891 0.73 7.15 -23.48
N GLU A 892 1.99 6.87 -23.81
CA GLU A 892 3.05 7.87 -23.98
C GLU A 892 3.48 8.65 -22.72
N ALA A 893 2.79 8.48 -21.58
CA ALA A 893 3.27 9.01 -20.31
C ALA A 893 4.44 8.19 -19.78
N ALA A 894 5.44 8.90 -19.27
CA ALA A 894 6.56 8.32 -18.55
C ALA A 894 6.53 8.83 -17.12
N LEU A 895 6.21 7.96 -16.18
CA LEU A 895 6.20 8.32 -14.77
C LEU A 895 7.60 8.18 -14.22
N PHE A 896 8.14 9.31 -13.78
CA PHE A 896 9.44 9.42 -13.13
C PHE A 896 9.23 9.70 -11.65
N GLY A 897 9.79 8.83 -10.81
CA GLY A 897 9.81 9.00 -9.36
C GLY A 897 10.97 9.86 -8.86
N PRO A 898 10.96 10.24 -7.57
CA PRO A 898 12.14 10.70 -6.84
C PRO A 898 13.41 9.95 -7.24
N GLY A 899 14.46 10.68 -7.59
CA GLY A 899 15.76 10.15 -7.97
C GLY A 899 15.86 9.59 -9.39
N TYR A 900 14.75 9.17 -9.98
CA TYR A 900 14.70 8.56 -11.31
C TYR A 900 14.27 9.58 -12.36
N PHE A 901 15.20 10.42 -12.84
CA PHE A 901 14.91 11.43 -13.86
C PHE A 901 15.71 11.21 -15.16
N PRO A 902 15.06 11.25 -16.34
CA PRO A 902 15.70 10.98 -17.62
C PRO A 902 16.72 12.06 -17.97
N LYS A 903 17.75 11.72 -18.76
CA LYS A 903 18.86 12.62 -19.10
C LYS A 903 18.42 13.69 -20.11
N LYS A 904 17.42 13.40 -20.95
CA LYS A 904 16.83 14.34 -21.92
C LYS A 904 15.32 14.52 -21.67
N PRO A 905 14.76 15.72 -21.97
CA PRO A 905 13.32 15.95 -21.91
C PRO A 905 12.55 15.00 -22.85
N LEU A 906 11.38 14.57 -22.41
CA LEU A 906 10.45 13.84 -23.27
C LEU A 906 9.76 14.78 -24.24
N ASN A 907 9.55 14.31 -25.47
CA ASN A 907 8.63 14.95 -26.38
C ASN A 907 7.20 14.56 -25.97
N LEU A 908 6.51 15.48 -25.28
CA LEU A 908 5.22 15.24 -24.62
C LEU A 908 4.05 15.01 -25.60
N ASP A 909 4.24 15.36 -26.89
CA ASP A 909 3.18 15.39 -27.89
C ASP A 909 3.27 14.27 -28.94
N GLY A 910 4.23 13.34 -28.82
CA GLY A 910 4.37 12.22 -29.76
C GLY A 910 4.66 12.61 -31.22
N ASN A 911 4.76 13.91 -31.54
CA ASN A 911 5.03 14.39 -32.89
C ASN A 911 6.49 14.14 -33.24
N ARG A 912 6.68 13.37 -34.31
CA ARG A 912 7.96 12.95 -34.89
C ARG A 912 8.96 14.08 -35.07
#